data_AF-A0AAV6UHR8-F1
#
_entry.id   AF-A0AAV6UHR8-F1
#
_cell.length_a   1.000
_cell.length_b   1.000
_cell.length_c   1.000
_cell.angle_alpha   90.00
_cell.angle_beta   90.00
_cell.angle_gamma   90.00
#
_symmetry.space_group_name_H-M   'P 1'
#
loop_
_entity.id
_entity.type
_entity.pdbx_description
1 polymer ?
#
loop_
_entity_poly.entity_id
_entity_poly.type
_entity_poly.pdbx_seq_one_letter_code
_entity_poly.pdbx_strand_id
1 'polypeptide(L)'
;MDSPSLSVFRDMDNFPFDTSTPVARKKFKTREHSILNPCNLTSEFINDDFFDDTQFENALNEENPIEERAEEPINSSLQLFVDNVETSFENKHDNDEDPLGHCHSQRASKKVTNNINSPLDYCRSQTVKERSPNVVNNCNSPIEIHRSQSAKDRSPNVANNCNSPLGYSPKGQSPRARNEFNSPFSTSFVSASSFLSKCKDLSPTASNSISNAIIQKLRHNVSASPSALIPRKVRKTSLLFALDEAQKLHEQLSQSSVGPFFGLPSKMSELLTAHKGISELYDWQKECLMLPAVKQKRNLIYSLPTSGGKTLVAEILIIRELLCYFRDAILVLPYISLVQEKVRGLAPFAVDLDFVIEECAGIKGTIPPRKRRKRHTLYICTIEKSHSLVNSMIEAKRMDEIGLIVVDELHMIGETGRGAVLESMLAKVLFVSKRTQIIGMSATLSNMGDLQQFLNADIYQKDFRPIELKEYVKVGDELYELVNKQTEEWRLVRKLDFGYTKEMLCRDPDVITGLVMEVIPQNSCLVFCPTKKHCENVAKTLCQLLPKHICEYKQDKKEALLHTLREEGNGNICEILAQSLKFGVAYHHSGLTMDERKLIEEAYQSGTLCCLTCTSTLAAGVNLPAKRVILRAPYVGIDFITLSRYKQMIGRAGRAGIDSSGESILMIKPTDRMNIGKLLTSDMDSCCSNFTTQPDRLHTLLLSLVGLEIASTMPEVYSFMEKTLAAVQNRNTGGTPSSLFEETVSNLCDNGLLQRNAKKDPVVYSITNLGRAAYRGGVDIATMKEFLNRLNQGLSGLVLHSHLHLLYLVTPTDLSSSIRFSSDTLYNSYSKLSPEDLTVAEQIGVTERTIMLMASGRSLGKNQPLLHHFYLTLILYDLWNQESVWHVAQKYQVHRGVIQNLLNNTSALAATLSNFCQELSEFWAYQQLLPNFVKQLSYCVTMELIPLMELPAVKRGRAKQLYTAGYKTLTDIAKATPREMVDKIIHLPLKTANQIISAAKMILMEKAEALHEEAEVLMEEFDKHFSIFDDVSDISANIGNA
;
A
#
# COMPACT_ATOMS: atom_id res chain seq x y z
N MET A 1 -57.28 -28.35 21.35
CA MET A 1 -58.67 -28.74 21.18
C MET A 1 -59.41 -27.60 20.50
N ASP A 2 -59.87 -27.71 19.25
CA ASP A 2 -59.62 -28.74 18.23
C ASP A 2 -59.69 -28.13 16.82
N SER A 3 -59.13 -28.83 15.84
CA SER A 3 -59.31 -28.55 14.41
C SER A 3 -60.62 -29.17 13.88
N PRO A 4 -61.04 -28.88 12.64
CA PRO A 4 -60.61 -29.80 11.57
C PRO A 4 -60.24 -29.13 10.23
N SER A 5 -59.59 -29.92 9.38
CA SER A 5 -59.15 -29.61 8.02
C SER A 5 -60.14 -30.04 6.93
N LEU A 6 -60.05 -29.48 5.72
CA LEU A 6 -59.91 -30.25 4.47
C LEU A 6 -59.58 -29.37 3.25
N SER A 7 -58.98 -30.00 2.23
CA SER A 7 -58.52 -29.45 0.94
C SER A 7 -58.94 -30.39 -0.19
N VAL A 8 -59.12 -29.94 -1.45
CA VAL A 8 -58.96 -30.76 -2.70
C VAL A 8 -59.28 -29.97 -4.00
N PHE A 9 -58.59 -30.31 -5.13
CA PHE A 9 -58.71 -29.87 -6.56
C PHE A 9 -58.73 -28.34 -6.89
N ARG A 10 -58.16 -27.77 -7.98
CA ARG A 10 -57.42 -28.17 -9.22
C ARG A 10 -58.21 -28.33 -10.56
N ASP A 11 -57.64 -27.70 -11.60
CA ASP A 11 -57.73 -27.92 -13.08
C ASP A 11 -58.80 -27.23 -13.99
N MET A 12 -58.33 -26.86 -15.20
CA MET A 12 -58.96 -26.58 -16.53
C MET A 12 -59.66 -25.23 -16.89
N ASP A 13 -58.96 -24.43 -17.71
CA ASP A 13 -59.28 -23.86 -19.04
C ASP A 13 -60.72 -23.47 -19.47
N ASN A 14 -60.89 -22.23 -20.00
CA ASN A 14 -61.13 -22.00 -21.46
C ASN A 14 -61.13 -20.50 -21.92
N PHE A 15 -61.09 -20.32 -23.25
CA PHE A 15 -61.05 -19.08 -24.08
C PHE A 15 -62.45 -18.37 -24.24
N PRO A 16 -62.69 -17.31 -25.10
CA PRO A 16 -61.82 -16.57 -26.06
C PRO A 16 -61.93 -15.00 -26.09
N PHE A 17 -61.04 -14.29 -26.81
CA PHE A 17 -61.32 -13.61 -28.11
C PHE A 17 -60.17 -12.75 -28.71
N ASP A 18 -60.24 -12.57 -30.04
CA ASP A 18 -59.40 -11.79 -30.98
C ASP A 18 -59.67 -10.25 -30.95
N THR A 19 -58.97 -9.34 -31.66
CA THR A 19 -57.80 -9.35 -32.59
C THR A 19 -57.09 -7.98 -32.60
N SER A 20 -55.78 -7.91 -32.91
CA SER A 20 -55.20 -7.09 -34.01
C SER A 20 -53.66 -6.96 -33.95
N THR A 21 -53.03 -6.97 -35.13
CA THR A 21 -51.57 -6.89 -35.42
C THR A 21 -51.41 -6.17 -36.77
N PRO A 22 -50.28 -5.54 -37.16
CA PRO A 22 -48.87 -6.00 -37.03
C PRO A 22 -47.90 -4.89 -36.52
N VAL A 23 -46.55 -5.03 -36.40
CA VAL A 23 -45.53 -5.32 -37.44
C VAL A 23 -44.20 -5.87 -36.85
N ALA A 24 -43.59 -6.80 -37.62
CA ALA A 24 -42.18 -7.25 -37.65
C ALA A 24 -41.36 -7.43 -36.34
N ARG A 25 -41.10 -8.70 -35.99
CA ARG A 25 -39.91 -9.11 -35.21
C ARG A 25 -38.73 -9.41 -36.15
N LYS A 26 -37.50 -9.03 -35.77
CA LYS A 26 -36.27 -9.77 -36.13
C LYS A 26 -35.63 -10.34 -34.86
N LYS A 27 -35.37 -11.65 -34.84
CA LYS A 27 -34.67 -12.31 -33.73
C LYS A 27 -33.16 -12.20 -33.94
N PHE A 28 -32.42 -11.89 -32.88
CA PHE A 28 -31.01 -12.28 -32.76
C PHE A 28 -30.85 -13.20 -31.54
N LYS A 29 -29.92 -14.15 -31.62
CA LYS A 29 -29.58 -15.05 -30.51
C LYS A 29 -28.56 -14.34 -29.62
N THR A 30 -28.86 -14.21 -28.33
CA THR A 30 -27.84 -13.90 -27.34
C THR A 30 -26.88 -15.08 -27.20
N ARG A 31 -25.58 -14.78 -27.12
CA ARG A 31 -24.56 -15.69 -26.58
C ARG A 31 -24.32 -15.31 -25.14
N GLU A 32 -24.12 -16.30 -24.29
CA GLU A 32 -23.56 -16.09 -22.95
C GLU A 32 -22.13 -15.55 -23.12
N HIS A 33 -21.79 -14.49 -22.37
CA HIS A 33 -20.44 -13.95 -22.32
C HIS A 33 -19.87 -14.12 -20.92
N SER A 34 -18.68 -14.73 -20.84
CA SER A 34 -17.92 -14.91 -19.62
C SER A 34 -17.51 -13.57 -19.01
N ILE A 35 -17.80 -13.37 -17.73
CA ILE A 35 -17.36 -12.20 -16.96
C ILE A 35 -15.84 -12.23 -16.81
N LEU A 36 -15.18 -11.10 -17.08
CA LEU A 36 -13.74 -10.89 -16.88
C LEU A 36 -13.53 -9.80 -15.83
N ASN A 37 -12.95 -10.17 -14.69
CA ASN A 37 -12.59 -9.23 -13.63
C ASN A 37 -11.16 -8.70 -13.87
N PRO A 38 -10.93 -7.36 -13.87
CA PRO A 38 -9.58 -6.79 -13.88
C PRO A 38 -8.91 -6.90 -12.49
N CYS A 39 -7.58 -6.78 -12.47
CA CYS A 39 -6.75 -7.14 -11.31
C CYS A 39 -6.49 -5.98 -10.32
N ASN A 40 -6.41 -6.31 -9.02
CA ASN A 40 -5.92 -5.40 -7.97
C ASN A 40 -4.43 -5.07 -8.13
N LEU A 41 -4.04 -3.84 -7.78
CA LEU A 41 -2.66 -3.35 -7.77
C LEU A 41 -2.25 -2.90 -6.35
N THR A 42 -1.14 -3.45 -5.85
CA THR A 42 -0.53 -3.13 -4.54
C THR A 42 0.85 -2.46 -4.71
N SER A 43 1.20 -1.47 -3.87
CA SER A 43 2.44 -0.67 -4.03
C SER A 43 2.98 0.07 -2.77
N GLU A 44 4.33 0.23 -2.76
CA GLU A 44 5.34 0.48 -1.67
C GLU A 44 6.73 0.81 -2.37
N PHE A 45 7.87 1.28 -1.82
CA PHE A 45 8.28 1.61 -0.42
C PHE A 45 9.46 2.63 -0.16
N ILE A 46 9.74 3.62 -1.01
CA ILE A 46 10.32 4.96 -0.63
C ILE A 46 11.85 5.09 -0.40
N ASN A 47 12.46 5.94 -1.24
CA ASN A 47 13.54 6.96 -1.06
C ASN A 47 14.70 6.85 -0.01
N ASP A 48 15.71 7.73 -0.18
CA ASP A 48 16.48 8.59 0.77
C ASP A 48 17.31 7.99 1.96
N ASP A 49 18.52 8.49 2.34
CA ASP A 49 19.14 9.81 2.01
C ASP A 49 20.67 10.07 2.25
N PHE A 50 21.17 11.13 1.56
CA PHE A 50 22.30 12.08 1.76
C PHE A 50 23.77 11.71 2.13
N PHE A 51 24.65 12.65 1.71
CA PHE A 51 26.11 12.82 1.88
C PHE A 51 26.49 13.64 3.15
N ASP A 52 27.79 13.87 3.38
CA ASP A 52 28.31 14.90 4.33
C ASP A 52 29.71 15.41 3.87
N ASP A 53 30.19 16.52 4.45
CA ASP A 53 31.18 17.47 3.88
C ASP A 53 32.69 17.14 4.03
N THR A 54 33.57 17.80 3.23
CA THR A 54 34.49 18.87 3.72
C THR A 54 35.57 19.37 2.72
N GLN A 55 35.94 20.66 2.87
CA GLN A 55 37.10 21.43 2.35
C GLN A 55 37.29 21.66 0.83
N PHE A 56 37.23 22.93 0.39
CA PHE A 56 38.45 23.74 0.12
C PHE A 56 38.11 25.25 -0.03
N GLU A 57 39.05 26.14 0.28
CA GLU A 57 38.93 27.61 0.12
C GLU A 57 39.86 28.17 -0.97
N ASN A 58 39.56 29.42 -1.40
CA ASN A 58 40.42 30.44 -2.06
C ASN A 58 40.37 30.59 -3.60
N ALA A 59 40.61 31.86 -4.00
CA ALA A 59 40.82 32.43 -5.35
C ALA A 59 39.59 32.53 -6.29
N LEU A 60 39.39 33.61 -7.07
CA LEU A 60 40.06 34.93 -7.15
C LEU A 60 39.11 36.01 -7.74
N ASN A 61 39.58 37.26 -7.88
CA ASN A 61 38.78 38.48 -8.19
C ASN A 61 38.52 38.76 -9.68
N GLU A 62 37.50 39.58 -9.97
CA GLU A 62 37.43 40.77 -10.87
C GLU A 62 35.91 41.15 -11.01
N GLU A 63 35.40 42.34 -10.63
CA GLU A 63 35.52 43.70 -11.24
C GLU A 63 35.02 43.76 -12.71
N ASN A 64 34.13 44.66 -13.18
CA ASN A 64 33.51 45.90 -12.65
C ASN A 64 32.07 46.16 -13.24
N PRO A 65 31.32 47.23 -12.86
CA PRO A 65 29.85 47.36 -13.08
C PRO A 65 29.39 48.56 -14.00
N ILE A 66 28.12 49.02 -13.87
CA ILE A 66 27.50 50.30 -14.37
C ILE A 66 26.93 50.21 -15.83
N GLU A 67 25.79 50.81 -16.29
CA GLU A 67 24.87 51.90 -15.82
C GLU A 67 23.36 51.75 -16.25
N GLU A 68 22.45 52.36 -15.46
CA GLU A 68 21.15 53.07 -15.69
C GLU A 68 20.11 52.95 -16.87
N ARG A 69 18.84 53.25 -16.48
CA ARG A 69 17.71 53.99 -17.17
C ARG A 69 16.91 53.33 -18.33
N ALA A 70 15.62 53.69 -18.59
CA ALA A 70 14.53 54.28 -17.77
C ALA A 70 13.15 54.25 -18.52
N GLU A 71 12.05 54.22 -17.75
CA GLU A 71 10.75 54.95 -17.89
C GLU A 71 10.19 55.27 -19.31
N GLU A 72 9.07 54.68 -19.78
CA GLU A 72 7.64 55.10 -19.59
C GLU A 72 7.01 55.64 -20.93
N PRO A 73 5.68 55.91 -21.09
CA PRO A 73 4.50 55.08 -20.72
C PRO A 73 3.24 55.22 -21.66
N ILE A 74 2.07 54.71 -21.20
CA ILE A 74 0.68 55.24 -21.35
C ILE A 74 -0.25 54.90 -22.56
N ASN A 75 -1.54 54.64 -22.23
CA ASN A 75 -2.82 54.69 -23.00
C ASN A 75 -3.17 53.67 -24.12
N SER A 76 -4.45 53.36 -24.45
CA SER A 76 -5.75 53.40 -23.71
C SER A 76 -6.94 52.89 -24.59
N SER A 77 -8.08 52.49 -23.96
CA SER A 77 -9.44 52.35 -24.56
C SER A 77 -9.69 51.12 -25.48
N LEU A 78 -10.79 50.34 -25.38
CA LEU A 78 -12.25 50.60 -25.56
C LEU A 78 -12.61 50.98 -27.03
N GLN A 79 -13.69 50.50 -27.66
CA GLN A 79 -14.98 49.97 -27.16
C GLN A 79 -15.74 49.05 -28.17
N LEU A 80 -16.85 48.45 -27.71
CA LEU A 80 -17.93 47.66 -28.40
C LEU A 80 -18.26 47.96 -29.89
N PHE A 81 -18.74 46.93 -30.63
CA PHE A 81 -20.14 46.87 -31.15
C PHE A 81 -20.55 45.45 -31.65
N VAL A 82 -21.74 45.30 -32.26
CA VAL A 82 -22.63 44.10 -32.23
C VAL A 82 -23.38 43.88 -33.57
N ASP A 83 -23.70 42.61 -33.88
CA ASP A 83 -24.65 42.03 -34.88
C ASP A 83 -24.60 42.44 -36.38
N ASN A 84 -24.66 41.44 -37.28
CA ASN A 84 -25.88 41.13 -38.07
C ASN A 84 -25.78 39.83 -38.92
N VAL A 85 -26.86 39.50 -39.63
CA VAL A 85 -27.24 38.14 -40.08
C VAL A 85 -27.69 38.10 -41.56
N GLU A 86 -27.50 36.94 -42.24
CA GLU A 86 -28.07 36.56 -43.57
C GLU A 86 -27.61 37.37 -44.83
N THR A 87 -27.76 36.94 -46.10
CA THR A 87 -28.29 35.72 -46.77
C THR A 87 -27.63 35.45 -48.16
N SER A 88 -28.02 34.34 -48.83
CA SER A 88 -28.38 34.21 -50.28
C SER A 88 -27.38 33.94 -51.45
N PHE A 89 -27.76 32.92 -52.27
CA PHE A 89 -27.80 32.82 -53.76
C PHE A 89 -26.50 32.89 -54.65
N GLU A 90 -26.36 32.25 -55.84
CA GLU A 90 -27.15 31.23 -56.60
C GLU A 90 -26.30 30.46 -57.69
N ASN A 91 -26.87 29.38 -58.23
CA ASN A 91 -26.47 28.41 -59.29
C ASN A 91 -25.69 28.89 -60.56
N LYS A 92 -24.95 27.95 -61.22
CA LYS A 92 -25.21 27.58 -62.64
C LYS A 92 -24.54 26.30 -63.24
N HIS A 93 -25.41 25.56 -63.91
CA HIS A 93 -25.40 24.42 -64.85
C HIS A 93 -24.35 24.22 -66.00
N ASP A 94 -24.26 22.94 -66.42
CA ASP A 94 -24.28 22.35 -67.79
C ASP A 94 -23.02 22.03 -68.68
N ASN A 95 -22.75 20.71 -68.80
CA ASN A 95 -22.88 19.82 -70.00
C ASN A 95 -21.85 19.68 -71.17
N ASP A 96 -21.50 18.40 -71.40
CA ASP A 96 -21.53 17.58 -72.65
C ASP A 96 -20.39 17.44 -73.72
N GLU A 97 -20.23 16.16 -74.13
CA GLU A 97 -19.77 15.49 -75.38
C GLU A 97 -18.35 15.70 -76.01
N ASP A 98 -17.48 14.68 -75.88
CA ASP A 98 -17.05 13.63 -76.87
C ASP A 98 -16.86 13.99 -78.40
N PRO A 99 -16.34 13.13 -79.35
CA PRO A 99 -15.79 11.76 -79.26
C PRO A 99 -14.56 11.41 -80.20
N LEU A 100 -14.22 10.10 -80.29
CA LEU A 100 -13.48 9.35 -81.37
C LEU A 100 -11.95 9.53 -81.54
N GLY A 101 -11.18 8.49 -81.95
CA GLY A 101 -11.53 7.07 -82.17
C GLY A 101 -10.42 6.17 -82.79
N HIS A 102 -10.70 4.85 -82.82
CA HIS A 102 -9.94 3.73 -83.44
C HIS A 102 -8.55 3.34 -82.84
N CYS A 103 -8.20 2.07 -82.61
CA CYS A 103 -8.89 0.76 -82.80
C CYS A 103 -8.22 -0.31 -81.86
N HIS A 104 -8.29 -1.67 -81.97
CA HIS A 104 -8.78 -2.63 -82.97
C HIS A 104 -9.13 -4.02 -82.32
N SER A 105 -10.06 -4.78 -82.90
CA SER A 105 -10.29 -6.28 -82.87
C SER A 105 -9.98 -7.17 -81.63
N GLN A 106 -10.78 -8.21 -81.27
CA GLN A 106 -12.11 -8.70 -81.73
C GLN A 106 -12.72 -9.75 -80.74
N ARG A 107 -14.04 -9.63 -80.46
CA ARG A 107 -15.13 -10.68 -80.34
C ARG A 107 -14.92 -12.02 -79.54
N ALA A 108 -15.92 -12.64 -78.90
CA ALA A 108 -17.31 -12.22 -78.52
C ALA A 108 -18.04 -13.19 -77.53
N SER A 109 -18.87 -12.61 -76.65
CA SER A 109 -20.21 -13.02 -76.14
C SER A 109 -20.65 -14.50 -75.96
N LYS A 110 -21.07 -14.87 -74.72
CA LYS A 110 -22.48 -15.15 -74.32
C LYS A 110 -22.69 -15.54 -72.83
N LYS A 111 -23.96 -15.55 -72.38
CA LYS A 111 -24.45 -15.92 -71.02
C LYS A 111 -24.52 -17.46 -70.80
N VAL A 112 -24.50 -17.92 -69.53
CA VAL A 112 -25.44 -18.89 -68.86
C VAL A 112 -24.92 -19.27 -67.44
N THR A 113 -25.64 -20.13 -66.70
CA THR A 113 -25.71 -20.29 -65.22
C THR A 113 -24.93 -21.47 -64.59
N ASN A 114 -24.89 -21.48 -63.24
CA ASN A 114 -24.82 -22.62 -62.28
C ASN A 114 -23.49 -23.00 -61.57
N ASN A 115 -23.59 -23.02 -60.23
CA ASN A 115 -23.14 -23.97 -59.18
C ASN A 115 -22.08 -25.07 -59.51
N ILE A 116 -21.20 -25.38 -58.53
CA ILE A 116 -21.33 -26.58 -57.63
C ILE A 116 -20.22 -26.68 -56.54
N ASN A 117 -20.68 -26.80 -55.29
CA ASN A 117 -20.22 -27.53 -54.07
C ASN A 117 -18.74 -27.71 -53.61
N SER A 118 -18.56 -27.37 -52.31
CA SER A 118 -18.04 -28.19 -51.18
C SER A 118 -16.56 -28.65 -51.07
N PRO A 119 -15.93 -28.39 -49.91
CA PRO A 119 -15.02 -29.32 -49.22
C PRO A 119 -15.78 -30.15 -48.15
N LEU A 120 -15.31 -31.37 -47.86
CA LEU A 120 -15.77 -32.19 -46.71
C LEU A 120 -14.65 -33.08 -46.16
N ASP A 121 -14.68 -33.23 -44.82
CA ASP A 121 -14.10 -34.23 -43.91
C ASP A 121 -13.19 -35.36 -44.43
N TYR A 122 -12.16 -35.71 -43.63
CA TYR A 122 -12.26 -36.95 -42.83
C TYR A 122 -11.36 -36.97 -41.58
N CYS A 123 -11.69 -37.85 -40.63
CA CYS A 123 -11.01 -38.02 -39.35
C CYS A 123 -10.40 -39.42 -39.17
N ARG A 124 -9.39 -39.52 -38.29
CA ARG A 124 -9.05 -40.66 -37.41
C ARG A 124 -8.64 -42.04 -38.03
N SER A 125 -7.52 -42.52 -37.48
CA SER A 125 -7.32 -43.85 -36.82
C SER A 125 -6.89 -45.10 -37.61
N GLN A 126 -5.93 -45.83 -36.97
CA GLN A 126 -5.60 -47.28 -37.07
C GLN A 126 -5.10 -47.79 -38.46
N THR A 127 -4.15 -48.74 -38.59
CA THR A 127 -3.74 -49.93 -37.77
C THR A 127 -2.19 -50.12 -37.81
N VAL A 128 -1.49 -50.56 -36.74
CA VAL A 128 -1.16 -51.93 -36.24
C VAL A 128 -0.23 -52.79 -37.15
N LYS A 129 0.74 -53.51 -36.53
CA LYS A 129 1.79 -54.45 -37.06
C LYS A 129 3.14 -53.81 -37.44
N GLU A 130 4.32 -54.43 -37.25
CA GLU A 130 4.68 -55.69 -36.55
C GLU A 130 6.18 -55.69 -36.08
N ARG A 131 6.48 -56.50 -35.05
CA ARG A 131 7.79 -57.12 -34.68
C ARG A 131 9.03 -56.28 -34.27
N SER A 132 9.56 -56.67 -33.10
CA SER A 132 10.96 -56.60 -32.62
C SER A 132 11.83 -57.73 -33.28
N PRO A 133 13.17 -57.90 -33.06
CA PRO A 133 13.96 -57.48 -31.88
C PRO A 133 15.45 -57.07 -32.08
N ASN A 134 16.09 -56.76 -30.94
CA ASN A 134 17.50 -56.95 -30.54
C ASN A 134 18.64 -56.87 -31.60
N VAL A 135 19.55 -55.91 -31.38
CA VAL A 135 21.01 -56.20 -31.37
C VAL A 135 21.62 -55.51 -30.14
N VAL A 136 22.39 -56.29 -29.35
CA VAL A 136 23.29 -55.78 -28.31
C VAL A 136 24.69 -55.68 -28.90
N ASN A 137 25.46 -54.66 -28.54
CA ASN A 137 26.92 -54.74 -28.62
C ASN A 137 27.59 -53.89 -27.54
N ASN A 138 28.10 -54.57 -26.50
CA ASN A 138 29.19 -54.04 -25.69
C ASN A 138 30.49 -54.19 -26.48
N CYS A 139 31.38 -53.20 -26.42
CA CYS A 139 32.82 -53.40 -26.60
C CYS A 139 33.55 -52.74 -25.44
N ASN A 140 34.62 -53.37 -24.97
CA ASN A 140 35.26 -53.10 -23.69
C ASN A 140 36.78 -52.94 -23.88
N SER A 141 37.43 -52.14 -23.03
CA SER A 141 38.88 -52.23 -22.70
C SER A 141 39.92 -51.87 -23.82
N PRO A 142 41.25 -51.83 -23.54
CA PRO A 142 41.96 -51.14 -22.43
C PRO A 142 43.33 -50.47 -22.79
N ILE A 143 43.94 -49.74 -21.82
CA ILE A 143 45.38 -49.32 -21.67
C ILE A 143 46.03 -48.50 -22.83
N GLU A 144 47.24 -47.90 -22.76
CA GLU A 144 48.27 -47.69 -21.71
C GLU A 144 48.42 -46.18 -21.36
N ILE A 145 48.82 -45.73 -20.16
CA ILE A 145 50.16 -45.69 -19.51
C ILE A 145 51.23 -44.88 -20.27
N HIS A 146 51.69 -43.78 -19.64
CA HIS A 146 53.10 -43.37 -19.66
C HIS A 146 53.48 -42.60 -18.37
N ARG A 147 54.77 -42.62 -17.99
CA ARG A 147 55.30 -42.08 -16.71
C ARG A 147 56.47 -41.10 -16.90
N SER A 148 56.57 -40.12 -16.00
CA SER A 148 57.80 -39.54 -15.41
C SER A 148 57.37 -38.77 -14.12
N GLN A 149 57.93 -38.94 -12.91
CA GLN A 149 59.32 -38.80 -12.40
C GLN A 149 59.80 -37.33 -12.36
N SER A 150 60.43 -36.77 -11.31
CA SER A 150 60.81 -37.26 -9.94
C SER A 150 61.34 -36.06 -9.09
N ALA A 151 60.91 -35.79 -7.84
CA ALA A 151 61.38 -36.32 -6.52
C ALA A 151 62.44 -35.45 -5.76
N LYS A 152 62.61 -35.71 -4.44
CA LYS A 152 63.52 -35.11 -3.39
C LYS A 152 62.91 -33.98 -2.51
N ASP A 153 63.21 -33.86 -1.20
CA ASP A 153 63.99 -34.72 -0.26
C ASP A 153 63.56 -34.54 1.25
N ARG A 154 63.59 -35.66 2.02
CA ARG A 154 63.95 -35.90 3.46
C ARG A 154 63.51 -34.99 4.65
N SER A 155 62.62 -35.52 5.52
CA SER A 155 62.80 -36.06 6.93
C SER A 155 63.94 -35.54 7.87
N PRO A 156 63.93 -35.71 9.24
CA PRO A 156 63.25 -36.79 10.03
C PRO A 156 62.80 -36.55 11.53
N ASN A 157 62.05 -37.54 12.09
CA ASN A 157 61.92 -37.97 13.52
C ASN A 157 61.35 -36.98 14.58
N VAL A 158 60.86 -37.35 15.79
CA VAL A 158 60.97 -38.56 16.67
C VAL A 158 59.55 -38.99 17.21
N ALA A 159 59.40 -40.20 17.78
CA ALA A 159 58.13 -40.82 18.19
C ALA A 159 57.94 -41.00 19.73
N ASN A 160 56.72 -41.36 20.17
CA ASN A 160 56.49 -42.26 21.33
C ASN A 160 55.03 -42.77 21.47
N ASN A 161 54.88 -44.10 21.58
CA ASN A 161 54.10 -44.94 22.53
C ASN A 161 52.86 -44.35 23.31
N CYS A 162 51.80 -45.10 23.67
CA CYS A 162 51.36 -46.49 23.38
C CYS A 162 49.92 -46.79 23.93
N ASN A 163 49.38 -47.96 23.53
CA ASN A 163 48.35 -48.78 24.23
C ASN A 163 46.85 -48.38 24.18
N SER A 164 46.00 -49.39 24.48
CA SER A 164 44.55 -49.47 24.22
C SER A 164 43.78 -50.17 25.39
N PRO A 165 42.62 -50.87 25.24
CA PRO A 165 41.34 -50.41 25.84
C PRO A 165 40.71 -51.41 26.87
N LEU A 166 39.36 -51.38 27.02
CA LEU A 166 38.48 -52.15 27.95
C LEU A 166 38.34 -51.51 29.36
N GLY A 167 37.23 -51.65 30.12
CA GLY A 167 35.90 -52.22 29.87
C GLY A 167 35.02 -52.33 31.16
N TYR A 168 33.75 -52.77 31.03
CA TYR A 168 32.82 -53.21 32.11
C TYR A 168 32.11 -52.17 33.03
N SER A 169 31.36 -52.68 34.04
CA SER A 169 30.04 -52.22 34.57
C SER A 169 29.75 -52.97 35.92
N PRO A 170 28.62 -52.83 36.68
CA PRO A 170 27.85 -51.69 37.23
C PRO A 170 27.55 -51.81 38.78
N LYS A 171 26.63 -50.94 39.30
CA LYS A 171 25.82 -51.04 40.56
C LYS A 171 26.50 -50.80 41.93
N GLY A 172 25.75 -50.30 42.93
CA GLY A 172 26.05 -50.66 44.34
C GLY A 172 25.66 -49.83 45.58
N GLN A 173 24.48 -49.18 45.68
CA GLN A 173 23.82 -48.81 46.97
C GLN A 173 24.56 -47.84 47.97
N SER A 174 23.87 -47.50 49.07
CA SER A 174 24.24 -46.53 50.14
C SER A 174 24.08 -47.21 51.53
N PRO A 175 24.45 -46.60 52.70
CA PRO A 175 23.59 -45.54 53.31
C PRO A 175 24.24 -44.54 54.32
N ARG A 176 23.53 -43.41 54.55
CA ARG A 176 23.51 -42.54 55.78
C ARG A 176 24.81 -41.84 56.25
N ALA A 177 24.78 -40.67 56.92
CA ALA A 177 23.80 -39.57 56.99
C ALA A 177 24.36 -38.40 57.84
N ARG A 178 24.19 -37.13 57.42
CA ARG A 178 23.53 -36.03 58.19
C ARG A 178 23.68 -34.64 57.55
N ASN A 179 22.60 -33.86 57.70
CA ASN A 179 22.47 -32.40 57.74
C ASN A 179 22.82 -31.50 56.53
N GLU A 180 21.83 -30.67 56.16
CA GLU A 180 21.90 -29.28 55.67
C GLU A 180 22.66 -29.00 54.34
N PHE A 181 22.07 -28.42 53.28
CA PHE A 181 20.74 -27.80 53.08
C PHE A 181 19.97 -28.43 51.91
N ASN A 182 18.64 -28.39 51.97
CA ASN A 182 17.76 -28.89 50.89
C ASN A 182 17.45 -27.79 49.85
N SER A 183 17.62 -28.15 48.57
CA SER A 183 16.84 -27.66 47.44
C SER A 183 15.57 -28.56 47.29
N PRO A 184 14.79 -28.58 46.17
CA PRO A 184 14.74 -27.72 44.99
C PRO A 184 13.30 -27.27 44.58
N PHE A 185 13.22 -26.63 43.42
CA PHE A 185 12.12 -26.51 42.44
C PHE A 185 10.75 -27.19 42.64
N SER A 186 9.73 -26.50 42.10
CA SER A 186 8.58 -26.99 41.29
C SER A 186 7.18 -26.65 41.84
N THR A 187 6.15 -26.92 41.01
CA THR A 187 4.70 -26.64 41.21
C THR A 187 4.32 -25.14 41.17
N SER A 188 3.09 -24.72 40.82
CA SER A 188 2.07 -25.19 39.83
C SER A 188 0.93 -24.15 39.83
N PHE A 189 0.11 -24.08 38.77
CA PHE A 189 -1.12 -23.27 38.80
C PHE A 189 -2.11 -23.77 39.88
N VAL A 190 -2.61 -22.87 40.74
CA VAL A 190 -3.78 -23.06 41.62
C VAL A 190 -4.59 -21.76 41.66
N SER A 191 -5.90 -21.86 41.87
CA SER A 191 -6.91 -20.81 41.64
C SER A 191 -6.88 -19.60 42.59
N ALA A 192 -7.34 -18.45 42.09
CA ALA A 192 -7.45 -17.17 42.80
C ALA A 192 -8.61 -17.10 43.82
N SER A 193 -8.83 -18.16 44.61
CA SER A 193 -10.00 -18.32 45.50
C SER A 193 -9.68 -18.35 47.00
N SER A 194 -8.40 -18.20 47.40
CA SER A 194 -7.95 -18.34 48.80
C SER A 194 -7.65 -17.03 49.54
N PHE A 195 -7.45 -15.92 48.83
CA PHE A 195 -6.95 -14.66 49.40
C PHE A 195 -7.95 -13.89 50.28
N LEU A 196 -9.26 -14.18 50.19
CA LEU A 196 -10.33 -13.46 50.90
C LEU A 196 -10.56 -13.89 52.37
N SER A 197 -9.70 -14.75 52.93
CA SER A 197 -9.92 -15.39 54.25
C SER A 197 -9.06 -14.84 55.40
N LYS A 198 -8.15 -13.88 55.15
CA LYS A 198 -7.18 -13.38 56.15
C LYS A 198 -7.09 -11.85 56.29
N CYS A 199 -8.13 -11.12 55.88
CA CYS A 199 -8.27 -9.68 56.13
C CYS A 199 -9.47 -9.38 57.04
N LYS A 200 -9.37 -9.81 58.30
CA LYS A 200 -10.06 -9.20 59.43
C LYS A 200 -8.99 -8.76 60.45
N ASP A 201 -9.33 -7.77 61.26
CA ASP A 201 -8.48 -7.25 62.36
C ASP A 201 -7.20 -6.50 61.92
N LEU A 202 -7.37 -5.46 61.09
CA LEU A 202 -6.40 -4.36 60.93
C LEU A 202 -7.14 -3.01 61.02
N SER A 203 -6.57 -2.05 61.76
CA SER A 203 -7.19 -0.77 62.09
C SER A 203 -6.91 0.33 61.03
N PRO A 204 -7.69 1.44 61.02
CA PRO A 204 -7.72 2.39 59.88
C PRO A 204 -6.44 3.17 59.56
N THR A 205 -5.37 3.04 60.35
CA THR A 205 -4.15 3.87 60.25
C THR A 205 -3.05 3.27 59.36
N ALA A 206 -3.21 2.05 58.85
CA ALA A 206 -2.16 1.35 58.10
C ALA A 206 -2.15 1.63 56.58
N SER A 207 -3.28 2.00 55.98
CA SER A 207 -3.45 2.20 54.53
C SER A 207 -2.48 3.26 53.96
N ASN A 208 -2.41 4.42 54.60
CA ASN A 208 -1.56 5.53 54.19
C ASN A 208 -0.06 5.20 54.20
N SER A 209 0.39 4.20 54.98
CA SER A 209 1.78 3.74 54.94
C SER A 209 2.10 2.91 53.70
N ILE A 210 1.14 2.15 53.17
CA ILE A 210 1.36 1.24 52.04
C ILE A 210 1.32 2.02 50.72
N SER A 211 0.32 2.89 50.53
CA SER A 211 0.27 3.76 49.35
C SER A 211 1.51 4.65 49.25
N ASN A 212 1.96 5.27 50.35
CA ASN A 212 3.19 6.07 50.34
C ASN A 212 4.45 5.24 50.07
N ALA A 213 4.55 3.99 50.56
CA ALA A 213 5.67 3.11 50.25
C ALA A 213 5.69 2.66 48.77
N ILE A 214 4.52 2.46 48.15
CA ILE A 214 4.39 2.16 46.73
C ILE A 214 4.74 3.39 45.90
N ILE A 215 4.21 4.56 46.22
CA ILE A 215 4.52 5.84 45.56
C ILE A 215 6.02 6.19 45.68
N GLN A 216 6.65 5.96 46.83
CA GLN A 216 8.10 6.10 46.98
C GLN A 216 8.88 5.12 46.10
N LYS A 217 8.52 3.83 46.06
CA LYS A 217 9.19 2.86 45.18
C LYS A 217 9.03 3.19 43.70
N LEU A 218 7.85 3.64 43.27
CA LEU A 218 7.60 4.11 41.90
C LEU A 218 8.46 5.33 41.57
N ARG A 219 8.46 6.37 42.43
CA ARG A 219 9.31 7.56 42.26
C ARG A 219 10.81 7.22 42.24
N HIS A 220 11.25 6.26 43.06
CA HIS A 220 12.66 5.84 43.10
C HIS A 220 13.08 5.01 41.89
N ASN A 221 12.16 4.27 41.26
CA ASN A 221 12.41 3.60 39.98
C ASN A 221 12.45 4.61 38.82
N VAL A 222 11.60 5.64 38.83
CA VAL A 222 11.62 6.73 37.82
C VAL A 222 12.93 7.53 37.86
N SER A 223 13.51 7.74 39.05
CA SER A 223 14.79 8.45 39.21
C SER A 223 16.02 7.67 38.72
N ALA A 224 15.89 6.38 38.38
CA ALA A 224 16.97 5.54 37.87
C ALA A 224 17.17 5.62 36.33
N SER A 225 16.66 6.68 35.69
CA SER A 225 16.78 6.89 34.24
C SER A 225 18.14 7.54 33.87
N PRO A 226 18.85 7.06 32.83
CA PRO A 226 20.24 7.45 32.58
C PRO A 226 20.39 8.87 32.02
N SER A 227 20.98 9.75 32.83
CA SER A 227 21.26 11.15 32.49
C SER A 227 22.50 11.31 31.57
N ALA A 228 22.31 11.12 30.26
CA ALA A 228 23.32 11.43 29.24
C ALA A 228 22.94 12.69 28.44
N LEU A 229 23.89 13.61 28.25
CA LEU A 229 23.65 14.98 27.76
C LEU A 229 24.25 15.24 26.37
N ILE A 230 23.41 15.70 25.44
CA ILE A 230 23.78 16.69 24.40
C ILE A 230 22.60 17.71 24.31
N PRO A 231 22.71 18.90 23.70
CA PRO A 231 22.51 20.16 24.40
C PRO A 231 21.05 20.65 24.42
N ARG A 232 20.16 19.92 25.12
CA ARG A 232 18.74 20.25 25.31
C ARG A 232 18.45 21.69 25.79
N LYS A 233 19.39 22.35 26.49
CA LYS A 233 19.18 23.68 27.09
C LYS A 233 18.86 24.80 26.08
N VAL A 234 19.44 24.79 24.88
CA VAL A 234 19.17 25.85 23.89
C VAL A 234 17.83 25.64 23.19
N ARG A 235 17.59 24.41 22.68
CA ARG A 235 16.32 24.07 22.01
C ARG A 235 15.11 24.26 22.93
N LYS A 236 15.21 23.93 24.23
CA LYS A 236 14.05 24.04 25.14
C LYS A 236 13.57 25.49 25.31
N THR A 237 14.44 26.49 25.28
CA THR A 237 14.04 27.90 25.41
C THR A 237 13.31 28.39 24.15
N SER A 238 13.83 28.07 22.96
CA SER A 238 13.17 28.43 21.69
C SER A 238 11.85 27.66 21.46
N LEU A 239 11.78 26.39 21.87
CA LEU A 239 10.54 25.61 21.87
C LEU A 239 9.50 26.24 22.80
N LEU A 240 9.87 26.57 24.04
CA LEU A 240 8.97 27.23 24.99
C LEU A 240 8.49 28.58 24.46
N PHE A 241 9.34 29.35 23.79
CA PHE A 241 8.93 30.61 23.14
C PHE A 241 7.96 30.36 21.97
N ALA A 242 8.22 29.37 21.10
CA ALA A 242 7.32 29.05 19.99
C ALA A 242 5.96 28.49 20.45
N LEU A 243 5.92 27.75 21.57
CA LEU A 243 4.70 27.28 22.21
C LEU A 243 3.95 28.40 22.93
N ASP A 244 4.64 29.33 23.59
CA ASP A 244 4.07 30.55 24.17
C ASP A 244 3.53 31.51 23.10
N GLU A 245 4.23 31.66 21.96
CA GLU A 245 3.76 32.36 20.76
C GLU A 245 2.50 31.66 20.20
N ALA A 246 2.48 30.32 20.11
CA ALA A 246 1.32 29.56 19.66
C ALA A 246 0.12 29.63 20.63
N GLN A 247 0.35 29.67 21.94
CA GLN A 247 -0.70 29.84 22.96
C GLN A 247 -1.30 31.26 22.92
N LYS A 248 -0.46 32.29 22.81
CA LYS A 248 -0.92 33.67 22.61
C LYS A 248 -1.65 33.85 21.28
N LEU A 249 -1.19 33.17 20.23
CA LEU A 249 -1.92 33.09 18.96
C LEU A 249 -3.25 32.35 19.11
N HIS A 250 -3.36 31.28 19.90
CA HIS A 250 -4.64 30.60 20.16
C HIS A 250 -5.67 31.55 20.79
N GLU A 251 -5.26 32.32 21.81
CA GLU A 251 -6.10 33.34 22.45
C GLU A 251 -6.49 34.46 21.46
N GLN A 252 -5.54 34.93 20.65
CA GLN A 252 -5.73 36.01 19.68
C GLN A 252 -6.45 35.59 18.38
N LEU A 253 -6.46 34.29 18.01
CA LEU A 253 -7.18 33.75 16.85
C LEU A 253 -8.70 33.85 16.99
N SER A 254 -9.19 34.29 18.16
CA SER A 254 -10.56 34.79 18.35
C SER A 254 -10.84 36.10 17.60
N GLN A 255 -9.82 36.84 17.16
CA GLN A 255 -9.92 38.14 16.49
C GLN A 255 -9.04 38.24 15.24
N SER A 256 -9.68 38.07 14.06
CA SER A 256 -9.38 38.53 12.68
C SER A 256 -7.95 38.61 12.11
N SER A 257 -6.92 38.90 12.90
CA SER A 257 -5.52 38.90 12.51
C SER A 257 -5.03 37.50 12.12
N VAL A 258 -4.21 37.43 11.08
CA VAL A 258 -3.50 36.21 10.70
C VAL A 258 -2.11 36.31 11.32
N GLY A 259 -1.79 35.36 12.21
CA GLY A 259 -0.49 35.30 12.89
C GLY A 259 0.71 35.26 11.92
N PRO A 260 1.92 35.58 12.40
CA PRO A 260 3.05 36.06 11.60
C PRO A 260 3.45 35.16 10.43
N PHE A 261 3.24 33.84 10.54
CA PHE A 261 3.35 32.92 9.40
C PHE A 261 2.02 32.18 9.15
N PHE A 262 1.04 32.84 8.51
CA PHE A 262 -0.27 32.26 8.15
C PHE A 262 -1.07 31.66 9.34
N GLY A 263 -0.87 32.20 10.54
CA GLY A 263 -1.43 31.69 11.80
C GLY A 263 -0.56 30.67 12.53
N LEU A 264 0.69 30.48 12.11
CA LEU A 264 1.75 29.79 12.88
C LEU A 264 2.76 30.80 13.46
N PRO A 265 3.52 30.36 14.49
CA PRO A 265 4.68 31.10 15.00
C PRO A 265 5.70 31.44 13.91
N SER A 266 6.35 32.59 14.06
CA SER A 266 7.45 33.09 13.24
C SER A 266 8.51 32.02 12.91
N LYS A 267 8.85 31.22 13.91
CA LYS A 267 9.83 30.12 13.84
C LYS A 267 9.55 29.07 12.75
N MET A 268 8.30 28.94 12.29
CA MET A 268 7.94 27.99 11.22
C MET A 268 8.66 28.29 9.90
N SER A 269 8.84 29.57 9.55
CA SER A 269 9.52 29.95 8.30
C SER A 269 11.00 29.53 8.30
N GLU A 270 11.67 29.69 9.45
CA GLU A 270 13.05 29.20 9.64
C GLU A 270 13.13 27.68 9.50
N LEU A 271 12.16 26.92 10.05
CA LEU A 271 12.14 25.46 9.97
C LEU A 271 11.83 24.95 8.55
N LEU A 272 10.96 25.63 7.79
CA LEU A 272 10.75 25.33 6.36
C LEU A 272 12.00 25.59 5.52
N THR A 273 12.73 26.67 5.83
CA THR A 273 14.03 26.95 5.19
C THR A 273 15.06 25.89 5.55
N ALA A 274 15.21 25.55 6.84
CA ALA A 274 16.24 24.63 7.33
C ALA A 274 16.00 23.16 6.94
N HIS A 275 14.77 22.66 7.02
CA HIS A 275 14.45 21.24 6.80
C HIS A 275 13.95 20.92 5.37
N LYS A 276 13.56 21.93 4.58
CA LYS A 276 13.04 21.74 3.21
C LYS A 276 13.63 22.68 2.15
N GLY A 277 14.48 23.64 2.51
CA GLY A 277 15.04 24.63 1.58
C GLY A 277 14.01 25.65 1.07
N ILE A 278 12.85 25.79 1.74
CA ILE A 278 11.74 26.63 1.28
C ILE A 278 11.79 27.99 1.98
N SER A 279 12.35 28.99 1.29
CA SER A 279 12.40 30.39 1.75
C SER A 279 11.11 31.17 1.46
N GLU A 280 10.37 30.83 0.40
CA GLU A 280 9.13 31.50 0.01
C GLU A 280 8.06 30.52 -0.49
N LEU A 281 6.79 30.87 -0.31
CA LEU A 281 5.62 30.15 -0.82
C LEU A 281 5.17 30.71 -2.18
N TYR A 282 4.68 29.85 -3.08
CA TYR A 282 4.03 30.29 -4.32
C TYR A 282 2.79 31.13 -4.02
N ASP A 283 2.45 32.09 -4.88
CA ASP A 283 1.34 33.01 -4.61
C ASP A 283 -0.02 32.31 -4.49
N TRP A 284 -0.23 31.21 -5.22
CA TRP A 284 -1.42 30.37 -5.02
C TRP A 284 -1.49 29.76 -3.62
N GLN A 285 -0.35 29.41 -3.01
CA GLN A 285 -0.28 28.89 -1.63
C GLN A 285 -0.59 30.00 -0.63
N LYS A 286 -0.05 31.21 -0.86
CA LYS A 286 -0.36 32.42 -0.07
C LYS A 286 -1.87 32.74 -0.12
N GLU A 287 -2.47 32.74 -1.32
CA GLU A 287 -3.91 32.88 -1.53
C GLU A 287 -4.70 31.80 -0.78
N CYS A 288 -4.35 30.52 -0.97
CA CYS A 288 -5.07 29.37 -0.42
C CYS A 288 -5.09 29.39 1.13
N LEU A 289 -3.94 29.66 1.75
CA LEU A 289 -3.82 29.81 3.21
C LEU A 289 -4.61 31.02 3.76
N MET A 290 -4.89 32.02 2.93
CA MET A 290 -5.62 33.23 3.30
C MET A 290 -7.14 33.16 3.08
N LEU A 291 -7.65 32.06 2.52
CA LEU A 291 -9.08 31.87 2.23
C LEU A 291 -9.97 31.97 3.49
N PRO A 292 -11.21 32.48 3.36
CA PRO A 292 -12.20 32.44 4.44
C PRO A 292 -12.44 31.03 4.99
N ALA A 293 -12.44 29.98 4.15
CA ALA A 293 -12.53 28.59 4.59
C ALA A 293 -11.45 28.22 5.62
N VAL A 294 -10.19 28.55 5.32
CA VAL A 294 -9.02 28.25 6.15
C VAL A 294 -9.03 29.02 7.46
N LYS A 295 -9.59 30.23 7.48
CA LYS A 295 -9.74 31.07 8.68
C LYS A 295 -10.92 30.65 9.57
N GLN A 296 -12.03 30.26 8.95
CA GLN A 296 -13.27 29.85 9.62
C GLN A 296 -13.33 28.34 9.92
N LYS A 297 -12.26 27.60 9.62
CA LYS A 297 -12.15 26.13 9.71
C LYS A 297 -13.27 25.37 8.99
N ARG A 298 -13.79 25.94 7.89
CA ARG A 298 -14.75 25.27 7.01
C ARG A 298 -14.02 24.29 6.09
N ASN A 299 -14.73 23.26 5.61
CA ASN A 299 -14.13 22.25 4.75
C ASN A 299 -13.66 22.88 3.43
N LEU A 300 -12.58 22.33 2.85
CA LEU A 300 -11.92 22.88 1.66
C LEU A 300 -11.48 21.75 0.73
N ILE A 301 -11.79 21.87 -0.55
CA ILE A 301 -11.18 21.06 -1.61
C ILE A 301 -10.27 21.98 -2.42
N TYR A 302 -8.99 21.64 -2.58
CA TYR A 302 -8.11 22.36 -3.49
C TYR A 302 -7.48 21.47 -4.57
N SER A 303 -7.57 21.95 -5.81
CA SER A 303 -7.28 21.21 -7.03
C SER A 303 -6.25 21.95 -7.87
N LEU A 304 -5.09 21.31 -8.05
CA LEU A 304 -3.98 21.82 -8.84
C LEU A 304 -3.26 20.65 -9.53
N PRO A 305 -2.51 20.89 -10.63
CA PRO A 305 -1.67 19.88 -11.26
C PRO A 305 -0.72 19.13 -10.30
N THR A 306 -0.27 17.95 -10.73
CA THR A 306 0.91 17.30 -10.16
C THR A 306 2.13 18.21 -10.33
N SER A 307 3.04 18.21 -9.35
CA SER A 307 4.15 19.18 -9.14
C SER A 307 3.76 20.62 -8.72
N GLY A 308 2.47 20.99 -8.65
CA GLY A 308 2.04 22.34 -8.24
C GLY A 308 2.33 22.76 -6.79
N GLY A 309 2.87 21.87 -5.93
CA GLY A 309 3.23 22.16 -4.54
C GLY A 309 2.12 21.94 -3.50
N LYS A 310 1.11 21.11 -3.80
CA LYS A 310 -0.10 20.91 -2.97
C LYS A 310 0.19 20.58 -1.50
N THR A 311 1.06 19.61 -1.23
CA THR A 311 1.28 19.07 0.12
C THR A 311 1.74 20.11 1.15
N LEU A 312 2.48 21.14 0.74
CA LEU A 312 3.01 22.16 1.67
C LEU A 312 1.91 22.94 2.38
N VAL A 313 0.79 23.21 1.69
CA VAL A 313 -0.38 23.88 2.29
C VAL A 313 -1.01 22.98 3.34
N ALA A 314 -1.17 21.68 3.06
CA ALA A 314 -1.65 20.71 4.04
C ALA A 314 -0.73 20.58 5.26
N GLU A 315 0.59 20.54 5.07
CA GLU A 315 1.57 20.43 6.17
C GLU A 315 1.51 21.65 7.10
N ILE A 316 1.42 22.86 6.55
CA ILE A 316 1.24 24.10 7.31
C ILE A 316 -0.07 24.05 8.13
N LEU A 317 -1.17 23.60 7.54
CA LEU A 317 -2.47 23.52 8.23
C LEU A 317 -2.50 22.41 9.30
N ILE A 318 -1.83 21.28 9.09
CA ILE A 318 -1.63 20.22 10.08
C ILE A 318 -0.84 20.72 11.29
N ILE A 319 0.31 21.37 11.06
CA ILE A 319 1.15 21.90 12.15
C ILE A 319 0.38 22.99 12.93
N ARG A 320 -0.46 23.78 12.25
CA ARG A 320 -1.35 24.76 12.89
C ARG A 320 -2.44 24.13 13.75
N GLU A 321 -2.94 22.95 13.39
CA GLU A 321 -3.89 22.20 14.23
C GLU A 321 -3.23 21.71 15.53
N LEU A 322 -2.05 21.10 15.39
CA LEU A 322 -1.29 20.51 16.50
C LEU A 322 -0.80 21.58 17.50
N LEU A 323 -0.31 22.73 17.01
CA LEU A 323 0.30 23.77 17.84
C LEU A 323 -0.64 24.91 18.25
N CYS A 324 -1.53 25.36 17.35
CA CYS A 324 -2.37 26.55 17.58
C CYS A 324 -3.84 26.20 17.90
N TYR A 325 -4.25 24.94 17.80
CA TYR A 325 -5.60 24.49 18.19
C TYR A 325 -5.61 23.34 19.20
N PHE A 326 -4.44 22.81 19.59
CA PHE A 326 -4.25 21.75 20.59
C PHE A 326 -5.16 20.53 20.34
N ARG A 327 -5.12 20.05 19.09
CA ARG A 327 -5.92 18.94 18.58
C ARG A 327 -5.09 17.99 17.73
N ASP A 328 -5.46 16.72 17.72
CA ASP A 328 -4.84 15.71 16.89
C ASP A 328 -5.27 15.88 15.42
N ALA A 329 -4.43 15.41 14.49
CA ALA A 329 -4.67 15.52 13.05
C ALA A 329 -4.44 14.17 12.34
N ILE A 330 -5.20 13.92 11.27
CA ILE A 330 -5.03 12.73 10.41
C ILE A 330 -4.63 13.18 9.00
N LEU A 331 -3.54 12.61 8.47
CA LEU A 331 -3.15 12.72 7.08
C LEU A 331 -3.39 11.37 6.39
N VAL A 332 -4.44 11.32 5.55
CA VAL A 332 -4.83 10.15 4.78
C VAL A 332 -4.14 10.18 3.41
N LEU A 333 -3.43 9.09 3.09
CA LEU A 333 -2.63 8.94 1.88
C LEU A 333 -3.00 7.63 1.16
N PRO A 334 -3.08 7.60 -0.18
CA PRO A 334 -3.56 6.42 -0.90
C PRO A 334 -2.57 5.23 -0.94
N TYR A 335 -1.32 5.40 -0.48
CA TYR A 335 -0.31 4.34 -0.52
C TYR A 335 0.56 4.33 0.75
N ILE A 336 0.92 3.13 1.19
CA ILE A 336 1.83 2.89 2.32
C ILE A 336 3.22 3.53 2.04
N SER A 337 3.60 3.65 0.76
CA SER A 337 4.77 4.44 0.34
C SER A 337 4.62 5.93 0.70
N LEU A 338 3.54 6.59 0.31
CA LEU A 338 3.36 8.00 0.66
C LEU A 338 3.35 8.21 2.17
N VAL A 339 2.82 7.25 2.96
CA VAL A 339 2.84 7.33 4.43
C VAL A 339 4.26 7.52 4.97
N GLN A 340 5.23 6.62 4.72
CA GLN A 340 6.56 6.85 5.31
C GLN A 340 7.37 7.94 4.59
N GLU A 341 7.02 8.34 3.36
CA GLU A 341 7.56 9.56 2.75
C GLU A 341 7.24 10.78 3.64
N LYS A 342 5.96 10.92 4.04
CA LYS A 342 5.53 12.02 4.92
C LYS A 342 6.00 11.85 6.36
N VAL A 343 6.05 10.64 6.92
CA VAL A 343 6.66 10.39 8.25
C VAL A 343 8.12 10.86 8.27
N ARG A 344 8.93 10.49 7.26
CA ARG A 344 10.34 10.93 7.19
C ARG A 344 10.46 12.43 6.99
N GLY A 345 9.68 13.02 6.08
CA GLY A 345 9.70 14.46 5.79
C GLY A 345 9.16 15.36 6.90
N LEU A 346 8.39 14.82 7.85
CA LEU A 346 7.84 15.55 9.00
C LEU A 346 8.51 15.20 10.34
N ALA A 347 9.28 14.11 10.44
CA ALA A 347 10.01 13.74 11.65
C ALA A 347 10.96 14.83 12.19
N PRO A 348 11.69 15.63 11.38
CA PRO A 348 12.49 16.74 11.89
C PRO A 348 11.62 17.82 12.56
N PHE A 349 10.48 18.15 11.97
CA PHE A 349 9.51 19.10 12.51
C PHE A 349 8.89 18.58 13.82
N ALA A 350 8.56 17.28 13.90
CA ALA A 350 8.07 16.66 15.14
C ALA A 350 9.08 16.78 16.30
N VAL A 351 10.37 16.61 16.02
CA VAL A 351 11.44 16.73 17.03
C VAL A 351 11.69 18.18 17.46
N ASP A 352 11.60 19.15 16.55
CA ASP A 352 11.85 20.57 16.84
C ASP A 352 10.60 21.33 17.34
N LEU A 353 9.40 20.76 17.20
CA LEU A 353 8.11 21.33 17.64
C LEU A 353 7.37 20.48 18.70
N ASP A 354 7.97 19.37 19.15
CA ASP A 354 7.53 18.48 20.24
C ASP A 354 6.13 17.83 20.08
N PHE A 355 5.69 17.60 18.83
CA PHE A 355 4.49 16.80 18.52
C PHE A 355 4.83 15.34 18.16
N VAL A 356 3.85 14.44 18.23
CA VAL A 356 4.03 13.00 17.94
C VAL A 356 3.58 12.69 16.51
N ILE A 357 4.28 11.78 15.82
CA ILE A 357 3.83 11.17 14.57
C ILE A 357 3.61 9.67 14.80
N GLU A 358 2.46 9.13 14.39
CA GLU A 358 2.20 7.68 14.37
C GLU A 358 2.02 7.18 12.92
N GLU A 359 2.78 6.12 12.57
CA GLU A 359 2.75 5.49 11.24
C GLU A 359 1.67 4.40 11.19
N CYS A 360 0.47 4.77 10.72
CA CYS A 360 -0.70 3.90 10.66
C CYS A 360 -0.88 3.28 9.27
N ALA A 361 0.01 2.34 8.91
CA ALA A 361 -0.01 1.71 7.59
C ALA A 361 0.42 0.23 7.61
N GLY A 362 -0.23 -0.60 6.77
CA GLY A 362 0.02 -2.04 6.72
C GLY A 362 -0.21 -2.71 8.08
N ILE A 363 0.81 -3.40 8.61
CA ILE A 363 0.76 -4.01 9.96
C ILE A 363 1.02 -3.03 11.12
N LYS A 364 1.44 -1.79 10.84
CA LYS A 364 1.78 -0.77 11.86
C LYS A 364 0.56 0.10 12.24
N GLY A 365 0.73 0.89 13.30
CA GLY A 365 -0.30 1.76 13.89
C GLY A 365 -1.13 1.02 14.93
N THR A 366 -1.34 1.66 16.08
CA THR A 366 -2.09 1.14 17.22
C THR A 366 -3.57 1.49 17.07
N ILE A 367 -4.45 0.50 17.12
CA ILE A 367 -5.91 0.71 17.07
C ILE A 367 -6.53 -0.13 18.21
N PRO A 368 -7.19 0.48 19.21
CA PRO A 368 -7.41 1.92 19.40
C PRO A 368 -6.11 2.74 19.56
N PRO A 369 -6.10 4.01 19.13
CA PRO A 369 -4.95 4.89 19.32
C PRO A 369 -4.78 5.23 20.81
N ARG A 370 -3.53 5.33 21.28
CA ARG A 370 -3.24 5.71 22.67
C ARG A 370 -3.71 7.13 22.95
N LYS A 371 -4.35 7.35 24.11
CA LYS A 371 -4.73 8.69 24.54
C LYS A 371 -3.54 9.38 25.19
N ARG A 372 -2.99 10.40 24.52
CA ARG A 372 -1.90 11.24 25.04
C ARG A 372 -2.48 12.50 25.69
N ARG A 373 -1.81 13.01 26.73
CA ARG A 373 -2.26 14.16 27.54
C ARG A 373 -1.43 15.42 27.28
N LYS A 374 -0.13 15.24 26.98
CA LYS A 374 0.87 16.33 26.99
C LYS A 374 1.39 16.72 25.60
N ARG A 375 1.09 15.93 24.56
CA ARG A 375 1.47 16.15 23.16
C ARG A 375 0.32 15.75 22.24
N HIS A 376 0.17 16.45 21.12
CA HIS A 376 -0.77 16.10 20.05
C HIS A 376 -0.14 15.16 19.02
N THR A 377 -0.98 14.36 18.39
CA THR A 377 -0.58 13.31 17.46
C THR A 377 -1.02 13.61 16.03
N LEU A 378 -0.07 13.50 15.11
CA LEU A 378 -0.30 13.40 13.68
C LEU A 378 -0.32 11.91 13.29
N TYR A 379 -1.51 11.38 13.03
CA TYR A 379 -1.67 10.02 12.49
C TYR A 379 -1.50 10.08 10.96
N ILE A 380 -0.43 9.48 10.44
CA ILE A 380 -0.20 9.39 8.99
C ILE A 380 -0.65 7.99 8.54
N CYS A 381 -1.73 7.95 7.78
CA CYS A 381 -2.57 6.76 7.58
C CYS A 381 -2.72 6.40 6.10
N THR A 382 -2.94 5.12 5.79
CA THR A 382 -3.65 4.75 4.56
C THR A 382 -5.17 4.82 4.74
N ILE A 383 -5.93 4.80 3.64
CA ILE A 383 -7.40 4.87 3.61
C ILE A 383 -8.07 3.83 4.52
N GLU A 384 -7.55 2.60 4.51
CA GLU A 384 -8.09 1.48 5.31
C GLU A 384 -7.79 1.67 6.80
N LYS A 385 -6.63 2.25 7.10
CA LYS A 385 -6.16 2.53 8.46
C LYS A 385 -6.81 3.78 9.05
N SER A 386 -7.07 4.82 8.26
CA SER A 386 -7.85 5.98 8.71
C SER A 386 -9.32 5.62 8.95
N HIS A 387 -9.92 4.77 8.11
CA HIS A 387 -11.25 4.20 8.38
C HIS A 387 -11.27 3.41 9.69
N SER A 388 -10.32 2.51 9.89
CA SER A 388 -10.18 1.73 11.13
C SER A 388 -9.95 2.61 12.37
N LEU A 389 -9.11 3.65 12.25
CA LEU A 389 -8.82 4.63 13.29
C LEU A 389 -10.06 5.46 13.66
N VAL A 390 -10.77 6.00 12.66
CA VAL A 390 -12.02 6.76 12.84
C VAL A 390 -13.11 5.89 13.46
N ASN A 391 -13.30 4.65 12.99
CA ASN A 391 -14.23 3.71 13.61
C ASN A 391 -13.91 3.52 15.10
N SER A 392 -12.65 3.27 15.44
CA SER A 392 -12.22 3.05 16.83
C SER A 392 -12.34 4.32 17.70
N MET A 393 -12.12 5.51 17.13
CA MET A 393 -12.34 6.79 17.82
C MET A 393 -13.83 7.12 18.04
N ILE A 394 -14.72 6.61 17.19
CA ILE A 394 -16.18 6.68 17.40
C ILE A 394 -16.60 5.68 18.48
N GLU A 395 -16.15 4.41 18.41
CA GLU A 395 -16.41 3.37 19.42
C GLU A 395 -15.94 3.80 20.82
N ALA A 396 -14.75 4.40 20.91
CA ALA A 396 -14.19 4.95 22.15
C ALA A 396 -14.77 6.31 22.56
N LYS A 397 -15.70 6.89 21.78
CA LYS A 397 -16.36 8.19 22.01
C LYS A 397 -15.34 9.35 22.18
N ARG A 398 -14.26 9.29 21.40
CA ARG A 398 -13.09 10.21 21.39
C ARG A 398 -12.94 11.04 20.12
N MET A 399 -13.87 10.97 19.17
CA MET A 399 -13.79 11.67 17.88
C MET A 399 -13.56 13.19 17.98
N ASP A 400 -13.99 13.81 19.09
CA ASP A 400 -13.75 15.23 19.43
C ASP A 400 -12.25 15.61 19.57
N GLU A 401 -11.35 14.64 19.76
CA GLU A 401 -9.90 14.85 19.84
C GLU A 401 -9.27 15.20 18.47
N ILE A 402 -9.89 14.77 17.35
CA ILE A 402 -9.41 15.03 15.99
C ILE A 402 -9.93 16.39 15.49
N GLY A 403 -9.03 17.35 15.30
CA GLY A 403 -9.35 18.69 14.80
C GLY A 403 -9.35 18.84 13.28
N LEU A 404 -8.45 18.12 12.60
CA LEU A 404 -8.26 18.21 11.15
C LEU A 404 -8.05 16.82 10.53
N ILE A 405 -8.69 16.57 9.39
CA ILE A 405 -8.37 15.45 8.50
C ILE A 405 -8.02 16.00 7.13
N VAL A 406 -6.82 15.68 6.66
CA VAL A 406 -6.39 15.94 5.28
C VAL A 406 -6.44 14.64 4.48
N VAL A 407 -7.02 14.69 3.29
CA VAL A 407 -7.01 13.59 2.30
C VAL A 407 -6.18 14.03 1.09
N ASP A 408 -5.05 13.36 0.88
CA ASP A 408 -4.28 13.49 -0.36
C ASP A 408 -4.87 12.62 -1.47
N GLU A 409 -4.73 13.08 -2.71
CA GLU A 409 -5.34 12.52 -3.92
C GLU A 409 -6.82 12.14 -3.71
N LEU A 410 -7.66 13.11 -3.30
CA LEU A 410 -9.10 12.90 -3.03
C LEU A 410 -9.84 12.19 -4.18
N HIS A 411 -9.37 12.30 -5.43
CA HIS A 411 -9.91 11.58 -6.58
C HIS A 411 -9.97 10.04 -6.42
N MET A 412 -9.15 9.49 -5.53
CA MET A 412 -9.18 8.06 -5.16
C MET A 412 -10.51 7.63 -4.52
N ILE A 413 -11.41 8.56 -4.17
CA ILE A 413 -12.79 8.26 -3.76
C ILE A 413 -13.62 7.58 -4.88
N GLY A 414 -13.23 7.74 -6.15
CA GLY A 414 -13.83 7.03 -7.28
C GLY A 414 -13.22 5.66 -7.58
N GLU A 415 -12.10 5.28 -6.93
CA GLU A 415 -11.42 4.01 -7.21
C GLU A 415 -12.20 2.82 -6.64
N THR A 416 -12.45 1.81 -7.47
CA THR A 416 -13.18 0.61 -7.05
C THR A 416 -12.53 -0.08 -5.83
N GLY A 417 -13.36 -0.47 -4.85
CA GLY A 417 -12.89 -1.09 -3.61
C GLY A 417 -12.48 -0.08 -2.54
N ARG A 418 -11.44 0.74 -2.78
CA ARG A 418 -10.92 1.70 -1.77
C ARG A 418 -11.73 2.99 -1.67
N GLY A 419 -12.33 3.44 -2.76
CA GLY A 419 -13.16 4.64 -2.82
C GLY A 419 -14.33 4.59 -1.83
N ALA A 420 -15.07 3.48 -1.80
CA ALA A 420 -16.11 3.22 -0.82
C ALA A 420 -15.64 3.24 0.66
N VAL A 421 -14.38 2.87 0.93
CA VAL A 421 -13.79 2.92 2.29
C VAL A 421 -13.49 4.38 2.68
N LEU A 422 -12.96 5.17 1.74
CA LEU A 422 -12.73 6.61 1.91
C LEU A 422 -14.06 7.38 2.08
N GLU A 423 -15.05 7.09 1.24
CA GLU A 423 -16.40 7.66 1.34
C GLU A 423 -17.07 7.30 2.68
N SER A 424 -16.98 6.03 3.11
CA SER A 424 -17.46 5.58 4.43
C SER A 424 -16.78 6.31 5.58
N MET A 425 -15.47 6.56 5.50
CA MET A 425 -14.72 7.31 6.52
C MET A 425 -15.21 8.76 6.58
N LEU A 426 -15.31 9.43 5.44
CA LEU A 426 -15.66 10.85 5.34
C LEU A 426 -17.11 11.09 5.76
N ALA A 427 -18.06 10.26 5.30
CA ALA A 427 -19.46 10.34 5.73
C ALA A 427 -19.64 10.13 7.24
N LYS A 428 -18.88 9.22 7.87
CA LYS A 428 -18.88 9.03 9.33
C LYS A 428 -18.39 10.26 10.07
N VAL A 429 -17.31 10.90 9.62
CA VAL A 429 -16.80 12.13 10.24
C VAL A 429 -17.81 13.27 10.09
N LEU A 430 -18.39 13.47 8.90
CA LEU A 430 -19.40 14.49 8.62
C LEU A 430 -20.71 14.31 9.41
N PHE A 431 -21.06 13.07 9.75
CA PHE A 431 -22.26 12.76 10.53
C PHE A 431 -22.02 12.89 12.04
N VAL A 432 -20.89 12.40 12.55
CA VAL A 432 -20.60 12.33 14.00
C VAL A 432 -19.93 13.60 14.53
N SER A 433 -19.01 14.23 13.78
CA SER A 433 -18.25 15.40 14.23
C SER A 433 -18.69 16.68 13.54
N LYS A 434 -19.00 17.70 14.35
CA LYS A 434 -19.25 19.09 13.89
C LYS A 434 -18.03 20.01 14.08
N ARG A 435 -16.90 19.46 14.52
CA ARG A 435 -15.68 20.19 14.92
C ARG A 435 -14.44 19.83 14.10
N THR A 436 -14.44 18.66 13.48
CA THR A 436 -13.32 18.17 12.66
C THR A 436 -13.41 18.80 11.27
N GLN A 437 -12.42 19.61 10.90
CA GLN A 437 -12.29 20.16 9.56
C GLN A 437 -11.82 19.05 8.59
N ILE A 438 -12.39 19.01 7.38
CA ILE A 438 -11.96 18.11 6.30
C ILE A 438 -11.34 18.95 5.18
N ILE A 439 -10.13 18.58 4.77
CA ILE A 439 -9.41 19.19 3.66
C ILE A 439 -9.05 18.12 2.63
N GLY A 440 -9.55 18.26 1.40
CA GLY A 440 -9.19 17.40 0.28
C GLY A 440 -8.22 18.09 -0.67
N MET A 441 -7.16 17.40 -1.10
CA MET A 441 -6.28 17.86 -2.15
C MET A 441 -6.19 16.84 -3.29
N SER A 442 -6.12 17.30 -4.54
CA SER A 442 -6.15 16.40 -5.71
C SER A 442 -5.50 17.03 -6.95
N ALA A 443 -5.19 16.20 -7.94
CA ALA A 443 -5.15 16.61 -9.35
C ALA A 443 -6.52 17.18 -9.82
N THR A 444 -6.53 17.76 -11.03
CA THR A 444 -7.74 18.29 -11.70
C THR A 444 -8.85 17.25 -11.80
N LEU A 445 -10.10 17.65 -11.49
CA LEU A 445 -11.28 16.80 -11.47
C LEU A 445 -12.41 17.39 -12.29
N SER A 446 -13.22 16.51 -12.89
CA SER A 446 -14.39 16.86 -13.70
C SER A 446 -15.61 17.19 -12.83
N ASN A 447 -16.05 16.26 -11.97
CA ASN A 447 -17.27 16.39 -11.16
C ASN A 447 -17.05 17.07 -9.79
N MET A 448 -16.31 18.18 -9.76
CA MET A 448 -15.97 18.88 -8.51
C MET A 448 -17.21 19.29 -7.68
N GLY A 449 -18.33 19.61 -8.33
CA GLY A 449 -19.58 19.99 -7.66
C GLY A 449 -20.17 18.88 -6.76
N ASP A 450 -20.09 17.62 -7.18
CA ASP A 450 -20.57 16.49 -6.36
C ASP A 450 -19.77 16.40 -5.06
N LEU A 451 -18.44 16.50 -5.16
CA LEU A 451 -17.52 16.45 -4.02
C LEU A 451 -17.69 17.67 -3.11
N GLN A 452 -17.94 18.84 -3.69
CA GLN A 452 -18.23 20.07 -2.94
C GLN A 452 -19.50 19.92 -2.09
N GLN A 453 -20.58 19.38 -2.68
CA GLN A 453 -21.85 19.17 -1.98
C GLN A 453 -21.74 18.05 -0.93
N PHE A 454 -21.03 16.96 -1.24
CA PHE A 454 -20.77 15.85 -0.31
C PHE A 454 -19.97 16.31 0.92
N LEU A 455 -18.85 17.01 0.71
CA LEU A 455 -17.99 17.46 1.81
C LEU A 455 -18.44 18.79 2.46
N ASN A 456 -19.47 19.45 1.93
CA ASN A 456 -19.90 20.80 2.34
C ASN A 456 -18.72 21.79 2.39
N ALA A 457 -17.98 21.88 1.28
CA ALA A 457 -16.67 22.53 1.20
C ALA A 457 -16.67 23.78 0.31
N ASP A 458 -15.67 24.65 0.52
CA ASP A 458 -15.23 25.60 -0.51
C ASP A 458 -14.34 24.88 -1.55
N ILE A 459 -14.29 25.39 -2.78
CA ILE A 459 -13.34 24.96 -3.81
C ILE A 459 -12.26 26.04 -4.00
N TYR A 460 -11.00 25.61 -4.15
CA TYR A 460 -9.94 26.44 -4.72
C TYR A 460 -9.26 25.71 -5.88
N GLN A 461 -9.20 26.33 -7.06
CA GLN A 461 -8.64 25.71 -8.26
C GLN A 461 -7.75 26.70 -9.03
N LYS A 462 -6.54 26.26 -9.39
CA LYS A 462 -5.59 26.98 -10.26
C LYS A 462 -4.83 25.96 -11.12
N ASP A 463 -4.65 26.27 -12.41
CA ASP A 463 -3.72 25.53 -13.27
C ASP A 463 -2.29 26.11 -13.13
N PHE A 464 -1.69 25.92 -11.95
CA PHE A 464 -0.33 26.36 -11.67
C PHE A 464 0.66 25.19 -11.66
N ARG A 465 1.80 25.39 -12.33
CA ARG A 465 2.94 24.47 -12.33
C ARG A 465 4.23 25.30 -12.27
N PRO A 466 5.21 24.95 -11.41
CA PRO A 466 6.44 25.74 -11.27
C PRO A 466 7.41 25.62 -12.45
N ILE A 467 7.25 24.59 -13.29
CA ILE A 467 8.08 24.34 -14.49
C ILE A 467 7.16 24.10 -15.69
N GLU A 468 7.42 24.75 -16.83
CA GLU A 468 6.68 24.56 -18.08
C GLU A 468 6.71 23.08 -18.54
N LEU A 469 5.60 22.52 -19.01
CA LEU A 469 5.58 21.19 -19.63
C LEU A 469 5.33 21.27 -21.14
N LYS A 470 6.29 20.76 -21.92
CA LYS A 470 6.14 20.56 -23.37
C LYS A 470 5.70 19.14 -23.66
N GLU A 471 4.52 18.98 -24.26
CA GLU A 471 3.94 17.70 -24.61
C GLU A 471 4.19 17.39 -26.09
N TYR A 472 4.87 16.28 -26.37
CA TYR A 472 5.26 15.82 -27.71
C TYR A 472 4.66 14.44 -28.03
N VAL A 473 4.41 14.20 -29.31
CA VAL A 473 3.98 12.90 -29.85
C VAL A 473 4.98 12.43 -30.91
N LYS A 474 5.46 11.19 -30.79
CA LYS A 474 6.29 10.54 -31.81
C LYS A 474 5.46 9.60 -32.67
N VAL A 475 5.52 9.78 -33.99
CA VAL A 475 4.89 8.90 -34.99
C VAL A 475 5.96 8.45 -35.98
N GLY A 476 6.24 7.15 -36.06
CA GLY A 476 7.32 6.65 -36.92
C GLY A 476 8.68 7.27 -36.54
N ASP A 477 9.30 8.00 -37.46
CA ASP A 477 10.55 8.74 -37.27
C ASP A 477 10.34 10.27 -37.12
N GLU A 478 9.12 10.74 -36.88
CA GLU A 478 8.78 12.16 -36.73
C GLU A 478 8.37 12.50 -35.29
N LEU A 479 8.78 13.70 -34.82
CA LEU A 479 8.42 14.24 -33.51
C LEU A 479 7.57 15.50 -33.68
N TYR A 480 6.35 15.45 -33.14
CA TYR A 480 5.36 16.53 -33.15
C TYR A 480 5.19 17.13 -31.76
N GLU A 481 4.87 18.42 -31.68
CA GLU A 481 4.52 19.16 -30.45
C GLU A 481 3.01 19.44 -30.42
N LEU A 482 2.38 19.22 -29.26
CA LEU A 482 0.97 19.50 -29.03
C LEU A 482 0.78 20.98 -28.68
N VAL A 483 0.70 21.82 -29.71
CA VAL A 483 0.61 23.29 -29.58
C VAL A 483 -0.74 23.69 -29.00
N ASN A 484 -1.83 23.14 -29.55
CA ASN A 484 -3.18 23.35 -29.03
C ASN A 484 -3.90 22.00 -28.85
N LYS A 485 -4.33 21.75 -27.60
CA LYS A 485 -4.93 20.47 -27.15
C LYS A 485 -6.43 20.39 -27.45
N GLN A 486 -7.07 21.53 -27.71
CA GLN A 486 -8.51 21.67 -28.00
C GLN A 486 -8.80 21.56 -29.50
N THR A 487 -7.86 21.98 -30.36
CA THR A 487 -7.95 21.91 -31.83
C THR A 487 -7.16 20.75 -32.45
N GLU A 488 -6.57 19.90 -31.61
CA GLU A 488 -5.64 18.81 -32.02
C GLU A 488 -4.48 19.29 -32.91
N GLU A 489 -3.96 20.49 -32.68
CA GLU A 489 -2.90 21.09 -33.50
C GLU A 489 -1.52 20.50 -33.17
N TRP A 490 -0.97 19.71 -34.09
CA TRP A 490 0.31 19.02 -33.96
C TRP A 490 1.37 19.66 -34.86
N ARG A 491 2.28 20.45 -34.30
CA ARG A 491 3.40 21.06 -35.04
C ARG A 491 4.54 20.05 -35.20
N LEU A 492 4.94 19.73 -36.42
CA LEU A 492 6.16 18.95 -36.66
C LEU A 492 7.37 19.75 -36.16
N VAL A 493 8.12 19.21 -35.20
CA VAL A 493 9.31 19.85 -34.61
C VAL A 493 10.55 19.45 -35.40
N ARG A 494 10.72 18.15 -35.62
CA ARG A 494 11.85 17.57 -36.34
C ARG A 494 11.58 16.13 -36.76
N LYS A 495 12.33 15.67 -37.76
CA LYS A 495 12.56 14.25 -38.01
C LYS A 495 13.67 13.75 -37.08
N LEU A 496 13.57 12.51 -36.63
CA LEU A 496 14.45 11.88 -35.65
C LEU A 496 15.51 11.04 -36.37
N ASP A 497 16.65 11.66 -36.70
CA ASP A 497 17.87 10.93 -37.05
C ASP A 497 18.86 10.98 -35.88
N PHE A 498 19.39 9.80 -35.54
CA PHE A 498 20.36 9.57 -34.47
C PHE A 498 21.61 8.82 -34.97
N GLY A 499 21.81 8.72 -36.29
CA GLY A 499 22.95 8.01 -36.89
C GLY A 499 22.93 6.49 -36.65
N TYR A 500 21.77 5.90 -36.37
CA TYR A 500 21.63 4.47 -36.11
C TYR A 500 22.06 3.62 -37.32
N THR A 501 22.85 2.57 -37.07
CA THR A 501 23.10 1.54 -38.09
C THR A 501 21.89 0.63 -38.28
N LYS A 502 21.88 -0.16 -39.36
CA LYS A 502 20.80 -1.14 -39.63
C LYS A 502 20.68 -2.18 -38.50
N GLU A 503 21.80 -2.53 -37.88
CA GLU A 503 21.89 -3.45 -36.74
C GLU A 503 21.32 -2.83 -35.45
N MET A 504 21.47 -1.50 -35.28
CA MET A 504 20.85 -0.76 -34.18
C MET A 504 19.33 -0.68 -34.36
N LEU A 505 18.85 -0.31 -35.56
CA LEU A 505 17.42 -0.29 -35.90
C LEU A 505 16.76 -1.67 -35.75
N CYS A 506 17.49 -2.77 -35.96
CA CYS A 506 16.98 -4.12 -35.72
C CYS A 506 16.71 -4.41 -34.22
N ARG A 507 17.44 -3.76 -33.30
CA ARG A 507 17.31 -3.94 -31.83
C ARG A 507 16.41 -2.89 -31.17
N ASP A 508 16.34 -1.71 -31.77
CA ASP A 508 15.56 -0.56 -31.31
C ASP A 508 14.88 0.13 -32.52
N PRO A 509 13.87 -0.52 -33.13
CA PRO A 509 13.20 -0.01 -34.34
C PRO A 509 12.36 1.25 -34.08
N ASP A 510 12.04 1.52 -32.81
CA ASP A 510 11.34 2.72 -32.37
C ASP A 510 12.28 3.84 -31.93
N VAL A 511 13.61 3.62 -31.98
CA VAL A 511 14.66 4.62 -31.74
C VAL A 511 14.55 5.26 -30.35
N ILE A 512 14.20 4.46 -29.34
CA ILE A 512 14.01 4.93 -27.96
C ILE A 512 15.34 5.32 -27.29
N THR A 513 16.43 4.64 -27.63
CA THR A 513 17.75 4.88 -27.02
C THR A 513 18.27 6.27 -27.38
N GLY A 514 18.08 6.72 -28.63
CA GLY A 514 18.37 8.10 -29.05
C GLY A 514 17.64 9.15 -28.21
N LEU A 515 16.33 8.98 -28.01
CA LEU A 515 15.52 9.88 -27.16
C LEU A 515 15.94 9.88 -25.68
N VAL A 516 16.58 8.82 -25.19
CA VAL A 516 17.16 8.76 -23.83
C VAL A 516 18.57 9.38 -23.80
N MET A 517 19.38 9.15 -24.83
CA MET A 517 20.76 9.67 -24.98
C MET A 517 20.85 11.19 -25.08
N GLU A 518 19.78 11.88 -25.51
CA GLU A 518 19.73 13.36 -25.46
C GLU A 518 19.68 13.93 -24.04
N VAL A 519 19.41 13.10 -23.03
CA VAL A 519 19.11 13.52 -21.66
C VAL A 519 20.12 12.95 -20.66
N ILE A 520 20.49 11.68 -20.81
CA ILE A 520 21.43 11.00 -19.90
C ILE A 520 22.89 11.15 -20.36
N PRO A 521 23.89 11.18 -19.47
CA PRO A 521 23.80 11.03 -18.01
C PRO A 521 23.57 12.32 -17.20
N GLN A 522 23.59 13.50 -17.82
CA GLN A 522 23.53 14.79 -17.10
C GLN A 522 22.17 15.04 -16.45
N ASN A 523 21.09 14.65 -17.13
CA ASN A 523 19.71 14.82 -16.69
C ASN A 523 19.01 13.46 -16.56
N SER A 524 17.86 13.45 -15.87
CA SER A 524 17.14 12.22 -15.55
C SER A 524 15.93 11.97 -16.46
N CYS A 525 15.65 10.69 -16.74
CA CYS A 525 14.57 10.25 -17.63
C CYS A 525 13.73 9.11 -17.02
N LEU A 526 12.41 9.16 -17.24
CA LEU A 526 11.49 8.05 -16.94
C LEU A 526 10.88 7.52 -18.24
N VAL A 527 10.83 6.20 -18.39
CA VAL A 527 10.27 5.52 -19.57
C VAL A 527 9.13 4.59 -19.15
N PHE A 528 7.90 5.10 -19.20
CA PHE A 528 6.69 4.34 -18.90
C PHE A 528 6.42 3.29 -19.99
N CYS A 529 6.33 2.03 -19.58
CA CYS A 529 6.13 0.86 -20.43
C CYS A 529 4.83 0.12 -20.08
N PRO A 530 4.08 -0.44 -21.05
CA PRO A 530 2.76 -1.05 -20.78
C PRO A 530 2.77 -2.26 -19.83
N THR A 531 3.88 -3.02 -19.76
CA THR A 531 3.96 -4.26 -18.96
C THR A 531 5.34 -4.46 -18.35
N LYS A 532 5.41 -5.26 -17.28
CA LYS A 532 6.65 -5.59 -16.55
C LYS A 532 7.78 -6.06 -17.50
N LYS A 533 7.45 -6.98 -18.42
CA LYS A 533 8.40 -7.52 -19.41
C LYS A 533 8.90 -6.46 -20.41
N HIS A 534 8.09 -5.46 -20.74
CA HIS A 534 8.53 -4.35 -21.58
C HIS A 534 9.54 -3.45 -20.85
N CYS A 535 9.40 -3.22 -19.54
CA CYS A 535 10.41 -2.52 -18.75
C CYS A 535 11.77 -3.24 -18.82
N GLU A 536 11.79 -4.54 -18.48
CA GLU A 536 13.00 -5.38 -18.54
C GLU A 536 13.64 -5.38 -19.94
N ASN A 537 12.81 -5.49 -20.99
CA ASN A 537 13.28 -5.51 -22.37
C ASN A 537 13.86 -4.15 -22.80
N VAL A 538 13.21 -3.02 -22.49
CA VAL A 538 13.71 -1.68 -22.84
C VAL A 538 15.01 -1.41 -22.07
N ALA A 539 15.09 -1.74 -20.77
CA ALA A 539 16.33 -1.62 -20.02
C ALA A 539 17.47 -2.43 -20.68
N LYS A 540 17.20 -3.66 -21.14
CA LYS A 540 18.16 -4.48 -21.88
C LYS A 540 18.56 -3.88 -23.22
N THR A 541 17.63 -3.31 -23.99
CA THR A 541 17.92 -2.61 -25.25
C THR A 541 18.84 -1.40 -25.04
N LEU A 542 18.56 -0.58 -24.01
CA LEU A 542 19.42 0.54 -23.62
C LEU A 542 20.85 0.04 -23.33
N CYS A 543 21.02 -1.03 -22.53
CA CYS A 543 22.34 -1.62 -22.22
C CYS A 543 23.13 -2.12 -23.45
N GLN A 544 22.44 -2.43 -24.55
CA GLN A 544 23.06 -2.97 -25.77
C GLN A 544 23.46 -1.89 -26.79
N LEU A 545 22.99 -0.65 -26.59
CA LEU A 545 23.12 0.46 -27.55
C LEU A 545 23.75 1.72 -26.94
N LEU A 546 23.69 1.90 -25.61
CA LEU A 546 24.30 3.04 -24.93
C LEU A 546 25.85 3.00 -25.01
N PRO A 547 26.52 4.14 -25.24
CA PRO A 547 27.98 4.25 -25.22
C PRO A 547 28.62 3.78 -23.90
N LYS A 548 29.75 3.06 -23.99
CA LYS A 548 30.43 2.48 -22.83
C LYS A 548 30.92 3.51 -21.80
N HIS A 549 31.23 4.74 -22.20
CA HIS A 549 31.67 5.80 -21.27
C HIS A 549 30.59 6.17 -20.23
N ILE A 550 29.31 5.87 -20.51
CA ILE A 550 28.22 6.08 -19.55
C ILE A 550 28.37 5.17 -18.33
N CYS A 551 29.15 4.08 -18.41
CA CYS A 551 29.51 3.25 -17.27
C CYS A 551 30.38 3.99 -16.24
N GLU A 552 31.36 4.77 -16.71
CA GLU A 552 32.35 5.48 -15.89
C GLU A 552 31.70 6.60 -15.04
N TYR A 553 30.64 7.24 -15.55
CA TYR A 553 29.89 8.27 -14.84
C TYR A 553 29.34 7.74 -13.50
N LYS A 554 29.80 8.29 -12.37
CA LYS A 554 29.40 7.88 -11.00
C LYS A 554 29.58 6.37 -10.72
N GLN A 555 30.61 5.73 -11.31
CA GLN A 555 30.86 4.29 -11.19
C GLN A 555 30.81 3.78 -9.75
N ASP A 556 31.55 4.39 -8.82
CA ASP A 556 31.62 3.95 -7.41
C ASP A 556 30.25 3.88 -6.73
N LYS A 557 29.37 4.85 -7.01
CA LYS A 557 28.01 4.90 -6.45
C LYS A 557 27.12 3.79 -7.04
N LYS A 558 27.30 3.46 -8.32
CA LYS A 558 26.59 2.34 -8.99
C LYS A 558 27.08 0.99 -8.49
N GLU A 559 28.38 0.85 -8.21
CA GLU A 559 28.95 -0.38 -7.66
C GLU A 559 28.52 -0.61 -6.20
N ALA A 560 28.50 0.44 -5.38
CA ALA A 560 27.94 0.40 -4.03
C ALA A 560 26.45 0.00 -4.04
N LEU A 561 25.65 0.59 -4.93
CA LEU A 561 24.24 0.22 -5.11
C LEU A 561 24.06 -1.24 -5.54
N LEU A 562 24.90 -1.74 -6.46
CA LEU A 562 24.90 -3.13 -6.91
C LEU A 562 25.29 -4.09 -5.76
N HIS A 563 26.18 -3.67 -4.86
CA HIS A 563 26.51 -4.41 -3.64
C HIS A 563 25.29 -4.51 -2.72
N THR A 564 24.67 -3.39 -2.34
CA THR A 564 23.50 -3.37 -1.44
C THR A 564 22.33 -4.17 -1.99
N LEU A 565 22.02 -4.04 -3.29
CA LEU A 565 20.98 -4.83 -3.97
C LEU A 565 21.28 -6.34 -3.97
N ARG A 566 22.56 -6.73 -4.05
CA ARG A 566 23.00 -8.12 -3.94
C ARG A 566 22.91 -8.63 -2.49
N GLU A 567 23.18 -7.80 -1.49
CA GLU A 567 23.04 -8.16 -0.07
C GLU A 567 21.57 -8.42 0.31
N GLU A 568 20.65 -7.52 -0.03
CA GLU A 568 19.20 -7.72 0.16
C GLU A 568 18.70 -8.95 -0.63
N GLY A 569 19.25 -9.17 -1.82
CA GLY A 569 19.04 -10.38 -2.62
C GLY A 569 19.66 -11.66 -2.06
N ASN A 570 20.25 -11.64 -0.86
CA ASN A 570 20.93 -12.77 -0.22
C ASN A 570 22.04 -13.37 -1.11
N GLY A 571 22.89 -12.51 -1.68
CA GLY A 571 23.95 -12.86 -2.62
C GLY A 571 23.53 -12.84 -4.10
N ASN A 572 22.23 -12.74 -4.40
CA ASN A 572 21.68 -12.90 -5.75
C ASN A 572 21.10 -11.59 -6.31
N ILE A 573 21.25 -11.35 -7.61
CA ILE A 573 20.70 -10.18 -8.31
C ILE A 573 20.24 -10.58 -9.71
N CYS A 574 19.25 -9.90 -10.29
CA CYS A 574 18.83 -10.17 -11.67
C CYS A 574 19.94 -9.78 -12.65
N GLU A 575 20.23 -10.62 -13.64
CA GLU A 575 21.25 -10.37 -14.67
C GLU A 575 21.01 -9.05 -15.41
N ILE A 576 19.76 -8.79 -15.84
CA ILE A 576 19.37 -7.57 -16.55
C ILE A 576 19.65 -6.33 -15.68
N LEU A 577 19.32 -6.39 -14.38
CA LEU A 577 19.55 -5.29 -13.46
C LEU A 577 21.05 -5.08 -13.19
N ALA A 578 21.80 -6.15 -12.97
CA ALA A 578 23.26 -6.09 -12.77
C ALA A 578 24.03 -5.61 -14.02
N GLN A 579 23.44 -5.74 -15.22
CA GLN A 579 23.95 -5.12 -16.45
C GLN A 579 23.52 -3.65 -16.54
N SER A 580 22.26 -3.32 -16.26
CA SER A 580 21.71 -1.96 -16.46
C SER A 580 22.23 -0.93 -15.47
N LEU A 581 22.41 -1.30 -14.20
CA LEU A 581 22.89 -0.39 -13.15
C LEU A 581 24.24 0.24 -13.52
N LYS A 582 25.09 -0.48 -14.27
CA LYS A 582 26.37 0.03 -14.79
C LYS A 582 26.18 1.25 -15.67
N PHE A 583 25.18 1.25 -16.55
CA PHE A 583 24.83 2.39 -17.40
C PHE A 583 24.02 3.48 -16.66
N GLY A 584 23.75 3.34 -15.36
CA GLY A 584 22.84 4.24 -14.63
C GLY A 584 21.36 4.00 -14.98
N VAL A 585 21.04 2.83 -15.53
CA VAL A 585 19.68 2.43 -15.95
C VAL A 585 19.13 1.39 -14.98
N ALA A 586 17.86 1.46 -14.62
CA ALA A 586 17.16 0.36 -13.96
C ALA A 586 15.73 0.19 -14.49
N TYR A 587 15.10 -0.93 -14.17
CA TYR A 587 13.67 -1.13 -14.39
C TYR A 587 12.92 -1.11 -13.05
N HIS A 588 11.68 -0.57 -13.04
CA HIS A 588 10.87 -0.42 -11.84
C HIS A 588 9.44 -0.91 -12.05
N HIS A 589 9.05 -1.94 -11.29
CA HIS A 589 7.71 -2.53 -11.37
C HIS A 589 7.43 -3.47 -10.19
N SER A 590 6.15 -3.81 -9.94
CA SER A 590 5.72 -4.77 -8.90
C SER A 590 6.11 -6.25 -9.17
N GLY A 591 7.08 -6.51 -10.04
CA GLY A 591 7.82 -7.78 -10.08
C GLY A 591 9.06 -7.79 -9.16
N LEU A 592 9.53 -6.61 -8.76
CA LEU A 592 10.59 -6.42 -7.77
C LEU A 592 10.00 -6.38 -6.36
N THR A 593 10.80 -6.78 -5.37
CA THR A 593 10.49 -6.58 -3.94
C THR A 593 10.35 -5.09 -3.60
N MET A 594 9.77 -4.81 -2.43
CA MET A 594 9.70 -3.48 -1.84
C MET A 594 11.10 -2.88 -1.64
N ASP A 595 12.05 -3.68 -1.19
CA ASP A 595 13.42 -3.24 -0.87
C ASP A 595 14.29 -3.06 -2.13
N GLU A 596 14.17 -3.93 -3.14
CA GLU A 596 14.75 -3.70 -4.48
C GLU A 596 14.23 -2.38 -5.09
N ARG A 597 12.93 -2.06 -4.91
CA ARG A 597 12.33 -0.81 -5.44
C ARG A 597 12.77 0.43 -4.67
N LYS A 598 12.75 0.38 -3.33
CA LYS A 598 13.27 1.44 -2.47
C LYS A 598 14.68 1.85 -2.89
N LEU A 599 15.62 0.91 -2.95
CA LEU A 599 17.02 1.18 -3.31
C LEU A 599 17.18 1.80 -4.72
N ILE A 600 16.32 1.43 -5.67
CA ILE A 600 16.29 2.03 -7.02
C ILE A 600 15.70 3.45 -6.98
N GLU A 601 14.72 3.73 -6.12
CA GLU A 601 14.13 5.05 -5.90
C GLU A 601 15.16 6.03 -5.31
N GLU A 602 15.86 5.69 -4.21
CA GLU A 602 16.93 6.53 -3.63
C GLU A 602 18.08 6.77 -4.63
N ALA A 603 18.45 5.72 -5.37
CA ALA A 603 19.52 5.81 -6.36
C ALA A 603 19.16 6.72 -7.54
N TYR A 604 17.89 6.79 -7.93
CA TYR A 604 17.42 7.75 -8.94
C TYR A 604 17.31 9.17 -8.38
N GLN A 605 16.80 9.33 -7.15
CA GLN A 605 16.66 10.64 -6.50
C GLN A 605 18.02 11.30 -6.22
N SER A 606 19.04 10.52 -5.84
CA SER A 606 20.44 10.95 -5.75
C SER A 606 21.16 11.11 -7.11
N GLY A 607 20.48 10.85 -8.22
CA GLY A 607 21.03 10.90 -9.57
C GLY A 607 22.17 9.91 -9.82
N THR A 608 22.27 8.83 -9.03
CA THR A 608 23.17 7.69 -9.27
C THR A 608 22.67 6.86 -10.45
N LEU A 609 21.34 6.74 -10.58
CA LEU A 609 20.64 6.32 -11.79
C LEU A 609 20.12 7.56 -12.53
N CYS A 610 20.25 7.56 -13.85
CA CYS A 610 19.77 8.62 -14.73
C CYS A 610 18.55 8.18 -15.56
N CYS A 611 18.23 6.88 -15.64
CA CYS A 611 17.06 6.39 -16.36
C CYS A 611 16.34 5.26 -15.61
N LEU A 612 15.01 5.36 -15.47
CA LEU A 612 14.15 4.24 -15.04
C LEU A 612 13.16 3.84 -16.15
N THR A 613 13.11 2.55 -16.49
CA THR A 613 12.04 1.99 -17.32
C THR A 613 10.96 1.40 -16.41
N CYS A 614 9.78 2.02 -16.34
CA CYS A 614 8.82 1.78 -15.26
C CYS A 614 7.43 1.35 -15.76
N THR A 615 6.68 0.61 -14.94
CA THR A 615 5.22 0.44 -15.15
C THR A 615 4.46 1.65 -14.60
N SER A 616 3.18 1.79 -14.99
CA SER A 616 2.24 2.79 -14.46
C SER A 616 2.15 2.83 -12.92
N THR A 617 2.58 1.77 -12.22
CA THR A 617 2.75 1.73 -10.76
C THR A 617 3.70 2.78 -10.19
N LEU A 618 4.55 3.42 -11.00
CA LEU A 618 5.39 4.56 -10.58
C LEU A 618 4.72 5.92 -10.86
N ALA A 619 3.61 5.96 -11.61
CA ALA A 619 2.89 7.20 -11.91
C ALA A 619 2.23 7.78 -10.65
N ALA A 620 1.77 6.92 -9.74
CA ALA A 620 1.26 7.26 -8.42
C ALA A 620 2.18 6.70 -7.30
N GLY A 621 2.19 7.34 -6.13
CA GLY A 621 2.71 6.74 -4.89
C GLY A 621 4.17 7.02 -4.49
N VAL A 622 4.99 7.68 -5.31
CA VAL A 622 6.36 8.14 -4.96
C VAL A 622 6.68 9.46 -5.67
N ASN A 623 7.34 10.42 -5.03
CA ASN A 623 7.71 11.71 -5.65
C ASN A 623 9.04 11.70 -6.44
N LEU A 624 9.12 10.93 -7.54
CA LEU A 624 10.24 11.00 -8.50
C LEU A 624 9.92 11.87 -9.74
N PRO A 625 10.50 13.08 -9.86
CA PRO A 625 10.49 13.91 -11.07
C PRO A 625 11.66 13.60 -12.03
N ALA A 626 11.56 14.07 -13.28
CA ALA A 626 12.52 13.81 -14.36
C ALA A 626 12.59 14.97 -15.35
N LYS A 627 13.73 15.23 -16.01
CA LYS A 627 13.78 16.22 -17.11
C LYS A 627 12.86 15.81 -18.27
N ARG A 628 12.90 14.53 -18.66
CA ARG A 628 12.10 13.96 -19.75
C ARG A 628 11.35 12.71 -19.32
N VAL A 629 10.05 12.64 -19.64
CA VAL A 629 9.21 11.46 -19.49
C VAL A 629 8.86 10.90 -20.87
N ILE A 630 9.02 9.60 -21.09
CA ILE A 630 8.67 8.93 -22.34
C ILE A 630 7.58 7.89 -22.05
N LEU A 631 6.46 7.94 -22.77
CA LEU A 631 5.43 6.90 -22.73
C LEU A 631 5.60 6.03 -23.98
N ARG A 632 6.01 4.77 -23.78
CA ARG A 632 6.42 3.85 -24.85
C ARG A 632 5.29 3.42 -25.80
N ALA A 633 4.06 3.48 -25.30
CA ALA A 633 2.80 3.27 -26.05
C ALA A 633 1.63 3.86 -25.22
N PRO A 634 0.47 4.19 -25.80
CA PRO A 634 -0.68 4.74 -25.08
C PRO A 634 -1.51 3.66 -24.33
N TYR A 635 -0.83 2.66 -23.74
CA TYR A 635 -1.46 1.49 -23.14
C TYR A 635 -0.87 1.13 -21.77
N VAL A 636 -1.72 0.59 -20.88
CA VAL A 636 -1.33 -0.06 -19.62
C VAL A 636 -1.91 -1.47 -19.64
N GLY A 637 -1.05 -2.49 -19.61
CA GLY A 637 -1.44 -3.86 -19.89
C GLY A 637 -1.91 -4.00 -21.34
N ILE A 638 -3.22 -4.20 -21.52
CA ILE A 638 -3.92 -4.21 -22.82
C ILE A 638 -4.84 -2.98 -22.99
N ASP A 639 -5.09 -2.24 -21.91
CA ASP A 639 -6.09 -1.17 -21.87
C ASP A 639 -5.47 0.14 -22.36
N PHE A 640 -6.26 0.93 -23.11
CA PHE A 640 -5.87 2.27 -23.51
C PHE A 640 -5.90 3.21 -22.29
N ILE A 641 -4.98 4.16 -22.21
CA ILE A 641 -4.88 5.06 -21.04
C ILE A 641 -6.03 6.08 -20.97
N THR A 642 -6.50 6.41 -19.77
CA THR A 642 -7.41 7.55 -19.53
C THR A 642 -6.62 8.86 -19.46
N LEU A 643 -7.29 10.01 -19.65
CA LEU A 643 -6.64 11.31 -19.57
C LEU A 643 -5.96 11.52 -18.21
N SER A 644 -6.60 11.11 -17.12
CA SER A 644 -6.02 11.24 -15.76
C SER A 644 -4.73 10.45 -15.61
N ARG A 645 -4.70 9.19 -16.10
CA ARG A 645 -3.49 8.36 -16.08
C ARG A 645 -2.38 8.95 -16.96
N TYR A 646 -2.72 9.51 -18.12
CA TYR A 646 -1.78 10.25 -18.97
C TYR A 646 -1.20 11.48 -18.25
N LYS A 647 -2.05 12.33 -17.65
CA LYS A 647 -1.62 13.53 -16.92
C LYS A 647 -0.82 13.21 -15.65
N GLN A 648 -1.12 12.13 -14.93
CA GLN A 648 -0.31 11.64 -13.80
C GLN A 648 1.12 11.24 -14.24
N MET A 649 1.28 10.59 -15.40
CA MET A 649 2.61 10.21 -15.91
C MET A 649 3.44 11.42 -16.35
N ILE A 650 2.88 12.29 -17.19
CA ILE A 650 3.62 13.49 -17.70
C ILE A 650 3.74 14.61 -16.64
N GLY A 651 2.94 14.57 -15.59
CA GLY A 651 3.05 15.42 -14.40
C GLY A 651 4.39 15.29 -13.66
N ARG A 652 5.22 14.31 -14.03
CA ARG A 652 6.56 14.06 -13.49
C ARG A 652 7.70 14.68 -14.30
N ALA A 653 7.39 15.25 -15.46
CA ALA A 653 8.38 15.96 -16.29
C ALA A 653 8.66 17.37 -15.73
N GLY A 654 9.93 17.77 -15.71
CA GLY A 654 10.44 18.99 -15.10
C GLY A 654 10.69 18.86 -13.59
N ARG A 655 11.94 18.99 -13.16
CA ARG A 655 12.36 19.07 -11.75
C ARG A 655 12.31 20.53 -11.30
N ALA A 656 11.42 20.86 -10.36
CA ALA A 656 11.33 22.19 -9.77
C ALA A 656 12.69 22.64 -9.18
N GLY A 657 13.09 23.88 -9.45
CA GLY A 657 14.38 24.44 -9.01
C GLY A 657 15.63 23.93 -9.75
N ILE A 658 15.48 23.05 -10.75
CA ILE A 658 16.62 22.49 -11.51
C ILE A 658 16.41 22.62 -13.03
N ASP A 659 15.23 22.27 -13.53
CA ASP A 659 14.94 22.29 -14.97
C ASP A 659 14.19 23.56 -15.37
N SER A 660 14.62 24.24 -16.44
CA SER A 660 13.87 25.35 -17.05
C SER A 660 12.56 24.90 -17.71
N SER A 661 12.45 23.63 -18.10
CA SER A 661 11.27 23.02 -18.71
C SER A 661 11.25 21.51 -18.47
N GLY A 662 10.06 20.92 -18.41
CA GLY A 662 9.83 19.48 -18.49
C GLY A 662 9.39 19.08 -19.89
N GLU A 663 9.78 17.89 -20.33
CA GLU A 663 9.38 17.32 -21.62
C GLU A 663 8.66 15.99 -21.43
N SER A 664 7.56 15.76 -22.15
CA SER A 664 6.91 14.44 -22.22
C SER A 664 6.73 13.98 -23.67
N ILE A 665 7.20 12.79 -24.01
CA ILE A 665 7.10 12.22 -25.37
C ILE A 665 6.21 10.97 -25.35
N LEU A 666 5.05 11.04 -25.97
CA LEU A 666 4.16 9.89 -26.18
C LEU A 666 4.45 9.23 -27.53
N MET A 667 4.93 7.98 -27.51
CA MET A 667 5.22 7.19 -28.71
C MET A 667 3.95 6.45 -29.15
N ILE A 668 3.54 6.60 -30.41
CA ILE A 668 2.32 5.98 -30.95
C ILE A 668 2.56 5.31 -32.31
N LYS A 669 1.68 4.37 -32.68
CA LYS A 669 1.57 3.89 -34.06
C LYS A 669 0.65 4.84 -34.85
N PRO A 670 0.77 4.90 -36.19
CA PRO A 670 -0.15 5.67 -37.04
C PRO A 670 -1.63 5.30 -36.83
N THR A 671 -1.92 4.05 -36.48
CA THR A 671 -3.27 3.55 -36.11
C THR A 671 -3.90 4.27 -34.93
N ASP A 672 -3.07 4.77 -34.00
CA ASP A 672 -3.52 5.22 -32.69
C ASP A 672 -3.84 6.73 -32.68
N ARG A 673 -3.47 7.45 -33.75
CA ARG A 673 -3.56 8.93 -33.86
C ARG A 673 -4.96 9.46 -33.56
N MET A 674 -6.00 8.84 -34.11
CA MET A 674 -7.41 9.23 -33.85
C MET A 674 -7.85 8.99 -32.40
N ASN A 675 -7.19 8.08 -31.68
CA ASN A 675 -7.48 7.82 -30.27
C ASN A 675 -6.71 8.77 -29.35
N ILE A 676 -5.57 9.33 -29.80
CA ILE A 676 -4.87 10.42 -29.08
C ILE A 676 -5.66 11.72 -29.12
N GLY A 677 -6.28 12.06 -30.26
CA GLY A 677 -7.18 13.21 -30.35
C GLY A 677 -8.29 13.16 -29.30
N LYS A 678 -9.02 12.03 -29.29
CA LYS A 678 -10.04 11.70 -28.29
C LYS A 678 -9.52 11.67 -26.85
N LEU A 679 -8.28 11.24 -26.62
CA LEU A 679 -7.67 11.24 -25.28
C LEU A 679 -7.37 12.64 -24.76
N LEU A 680 -6.91 13.54 -25.63
CA LEU A 680 -6.58 14.92 -25.27
C LEU A 680 -7.83 15.80 -25.10
N THR A 681 -8.95 15.40 -25.70
CA THR A 681 -10.25 16.09 -25.66
C THR A 681 -11.28 15.45 -24.73
N SER A 682 -11.05 14.23 -24.21
CA SER A 682 -11.93 13.59 -23.23
C SER A 682 -11.87 14.26 -21.86
N ASP A 683 -12.94 14.16 -21.08
CA ASP A 683 -12.96 14.61 -19.68
C ASP A 683 -11.98 13.84 -18.77
N MET A 684 -11.64 14.45 -17.63
CA MET A 684 -10.96 13.75 -16.53
C MET A 684 -11.90 12.73 -15.87
N ASP A 685 -11.34 11.65 -15.34
CA ASP A 685 -12.11 10.55 -14.74
C ASP A 685 -13.00 11.06 -13.58
N SER A 686 -14.32 10.89 -13.69
CA SER A 686 -15.30 11.33 -12.69
C SER A 686 -15.25 10.48 -11.42
N CYS A 687 -15.29 11.15 -10.27
CA CYS A 687 -15.31 10.52 -8.95
C CYS A 687 -16.73 10.03 -8.61
N CYS A 688 -17.08 8.82 -9.03
CA CYS A 688 -18.38 8.20 -8.75
C CYS A 688 -18.32 7.29 -7.52
N SER A 689 -19.34 7.36 -6.65
CA SER A 689 -19.46 6.44 -5.51
C SER A 689 -19.57 4.98 -5.97
N ASN A 690 -18.93 4.06 -5.24
CA ASN A 690 -19.04 2.63 -5.51
C ASN A 690 -20.19 1.94 -4.76
N PHE A 691 -20.92 2.60 -3.85
CA PHE A 691 -21.95 1.92 -3.04
C PHE A 691 -23.11 1.35 -3.86
N THR A 692 -23.43 1.94 -5.01
CA THR A 692 -24.46 1.44 -5.94
C THR A 692 -23.95 0.31 -6.85
N THR A 693 -22.64 0.15 -7.00
CA THR A 693 -22.00 -0.85 -7.89
C THR A 693 -21.32 -1.99 -7.14
N GLN A 694 -21.11 -1.86 -5.83
CA GLN A 694 -20.48 -2.85 -4.96
C GLN A 694 -21.33 -3.11 -3.71
N PRO A 695 -22.34 -4.01 -3.77
CA PRO A 695 -23.28 -4.23 -2.66
C PRO A 695 -22.58 -4.66 -1.37
N ASP A 696 -21.46 -5.39 -1.45
CA ASP A 696 -20.69 -5.82 -0.28
C ASP A 696 -20.02 -4.66 0.48
N ARG A 697 -19.74 -3.54 -0.20
CA ARG A 697 -19.31 -2.30 0.48
C ARG A 697 -20.48 -1.62 1.19
N LEU A 698 -21.69 -1.71 0.65
CA LEU A 698 -22.91 -1.23 1.31
C LEU A 698 -23.30 -2.12 2.51
N HIS A 699 -23.22 -3.46 2.39
CA HIS A 699 -23.34 -4.41 3.51
C HIS A 699 -22.37 -4.03 4.65
N THR A 700 -21.08 -3.85 4.31
CA THR A 700 -20.03 -3.49 5.28
C THR A 700 -20.28 -2.12 5.91
N LEU A 701 -20.73 -1.13 5.13
CA LEU A 701 -21.10 0.19 5.64
C LEU A 701 -22.22 0.07 6.67
N LEU A 702 -23.39 -0.46 6.30
CA LEU A 702 -24.57 -0.46 7.17
C LEU A 702 -24.36 -1.30 8.44
N LEU A 703 -23.66 -2.45 8.33
CA LEU A 703 -23.25 -3.23 9.50
C LEU A 703 -22.38 -2.40 10.46
N SER A 704 -21.46 -1.60 9.93
CA SER A 704 -20.62 -0.71 10.76
C SER A 704 -21.36 0.49 11.36
N LEU A 705 -22.50 0.93 10.79
CA LEU A 705 -23.31 2.00 11.39
C LEU A 705 -24.03 1.51 12.65
N VAL A 706 -24.60 0.30 12.61
CA VAL A 706 -25.22 -0.33 13.79
C VAL A 706 -24.15 -0.76 14.80
N GLY A 707 -23.01 -1.29 14.32
CA GLY A 707 -21.89 -1.71 15.18
C GLY A 707 -21.20 -0.57 15.94
N LEU A 708 -21.26 0.66 15.41
CA LEU A 708 -20.72 1.87 16.04
C LEU A 708 -21.77 2.69 16.82
N GLU A 709 -22.99 2.20 16.96
CA GLU A 709 -24.13 2.95 17.56
C GLU A 709 -24.47 4.27 16.83
N ILE A 710 -24.05 4.44 15.56
CA ILE A 710 -24.29 5.64 14.75
C ILE A 710 -25.74 5.70 14.25
N ALA A 711 -26.29 4.55 13.88
CA ALA A 711 -27.68 4.40 13.44
C ALA A 711 -28.21 3.04 13.91
N SER A 712 -29.32 3.04 14.65
CA SER A 712 -29.97 1.83 15.17
C SER A 712 -31.35 1.59 14.57
N THR A 713 -31.85 2.50 13.73
CA THR A 713 -33.19 2.46 13.11
C THR A 713 -33.11 2.86 11.63
N MET A 714 -34.09 2.47 10.81
CA MET A 714 -34.11 2.86 9.39
C MET A 714 -34.09 4.39 9.15
N PRO A 715 -34.83 5.24 9.90
CA PRO A 715 -34.74 6.70 9.77
C PRO A 715 -33.32 7.26 9.99
N GLU A 716 -32.56 6.70 10.94
CA GLU A 716 -31.17 7.10 11.19
C GLU A 716 -30.25 6.61 10.05
N VAL A 717 -30.47 5.40 9.53
CA VAL A 717 -29.77 4.89 8.34
C VAL A 717 -30.02 5.79 7.13
N TYR A 718 -31.28 6.20 6.88
CA TYR A 718 -31.61 7.15 5.82
C TYR A 718 -30.90 8.50 6.04
N SER A 719 -30.96 9.07 7.25
CA SER A 719 -30.30 10.33 7.58
C SER A 719 -28.77 10.27 7.44
N PHE A 720 -28.15 9.13 7.74
CA PHE A 720 -26.74 8.89 7.46
C PHE A 720 -26.47 8.81 5.95
N MET A 721 -27.25 8.02 5.21
CA MET A 721 -27.02 7.84 3.77
C MET A 721 -27.17 9.15 2.99
N GLU A 722 -28.01 10.09 3.42
CA GLU A 722 -28.06 11.45 2.86
C GLU A 722 -26.74 12.25 2.95
N LYS A 723 -25.78 11.81 3.77
CA LYS A 723 -24.42 12.40 3.88
C LYS A 723 -23.37 11.69 3.02
N THR A 724 -23.76 10.77 2.15
CA THR A 724 -22.85 10.04 1.24
C THR A 724 -22.74 10.71 -0.13
N LEU A 725 -21.63 10.47 -0.84
CA LEU A 725 -21.47 10.90 -2.23
C LEU A 725 -22.48 10.17 -3.13
N ALA A 726 -22.80 8.90 -2.82
CA ALA A 726 -23.88 8.16 -3.45
C ALA A 726 -25.22 8.93 -3.43
N ALA A 727 -25.61 9.51 -2.29
CA ALA A 727 -26.87 10.27 -2.20
C ALA A 727 -26.83 11.60 -2.96
N VAL A 728 -25.68 12.28 -3.01
CA VAL A 728 -25.49 13.47 -3.85
C VAL A 728 -25.68 13.12 -5.33
N GLN A 729 -24.99 12.08 -5.82
CA GLN A 729 -25.00 11.69 -7.22
C GLN A 729 -26.34 11.08 -7.65
N ASN A 730 -26.97 10.29 -6.78
CA ASN A 730 -28.28 9.70 -7.08
C ASN A 730 -29.39 10.75 -7.11
N ARG A 731 -29.32 11.85 -6.34
CA ARG A 731 -30.28 12.98 -6.46
C ARG A 731 -30.32 13.56 -7.88
N ASN A 732 -29.19 13.55 -8.59
CA ASN A 732 -29.08 14.03 -9.97
C ASN A 732 -29.61 13.03 -11.01
N THR A 733 -29.89 11.76 -10.64
CA THR A 733 -30.25 10.68 -11.56
C THR A 733 -31.59 9.99 -11.26
N GLY A 734 -32.37 10.49 -10.29
CA GLY A 734 -33.72 9.98 -9.97
C GLY A 734 -33.91 9.46 -8.54
N GLY A 735 -32.88 9.55 -7.69
CA GLY A 735 -32.88 9.15 -6.28
C GLY A 735 -32.31 7.74 -6.05
N THR A 736 -31.72 7.52 -4.87
CA THR A 736 -31.37 6.16 -4.44
C THR A 736 -32.67 5.44 -4.05
N PRO A 737 -32.95 4.22 -4.52
CA PRO A 737 -34.12 3.47 -4.05
C PRO A 737 -33.97 3.19 -2.56
N SER A 738 -34.86 3.73 -1.72
CA SER A 738 -34.87 3.47 -0.27
C SER A 738 -34.94 1.98 0.04
N SER A 739 -35.65 1.23 -0.81
CA SER A 739 -35.73 -0.22 -0.80
C SER A 739 -34.38 -0.94 -0.87
N LEU A 740 -33.35 -0.36 -1.49
CA LEU A 740 -32.00 -0.95 -1.52
C LEU A 740 -31.39 -1.01 -0.12
N PHE A 741 -31.63 0.01 0.71
CA PHE A 741 -31.12 0.02 2.09
C PHE A 741 -31.92 -0.93 2.98
N GLU A 742 -33.24 -1.04 2.78
CA GLU A 742 -34.09 -2.00 3.48
C GLU A 742 -33.76 -3.46 3.08
N GLU A 743 -33.52 -3.72 1.80
CA GLU A 743 -33.04 -5.01 1.29
C GLU A 743 -31.66 -5.36 1.87
N THR A 744 -30.72 -4.41 1.89
CA THR A 744 -29.40 -4.58 2.49
C THR A 744 -29.50 -4.91 4.00
N VAL A 745 -30.35 -4.20 4.75
CA VAL A 745 -30.57 -4.44 6.18
C VAL A 745 -31.30 -5.75 6.44
N SER A 746 -32.26 -6.14 5.58
CA SER A 746 -32.87 -7.49 5.65
C SER A 746 -31.81 -8.55 5.42
N ASN A 747 -31.01 -8.44 4.35
CA ASN A 747 -29.94 -9.38 4.02
C ASN A 747 -28.94 -9.54 5.19
N LEU A 748 -28.56 -8.44 5.87
CA LEU A 748 -27.76 -8.49 7.10
C LEU A 748 -28.48 -9.20 8.28
N CYS A 749 -29.81 -9.08 8.40
CA CYS A 749 -30.60 -9.84 9.39
C CYS A 749 -30.72 -11.33 9.02
N ASP A 750 -30.98 -11.64 7.75
CA ASP A 750 -31.21 -12.98 7.22
C ASP A 750 -29.92 -13.82 7.23
N ASN A 751 -28.75 -13.17 7.20
CA ASN A 751 -27.43 -13.79 7.46
C ASN A 751 -27.01 -13.76 8.94
N GLY A 752 -27.88 -13.33 9.86
CA GLY A 752 -27.63 -13.35 11.30
C GLY A 752 -26.60 -12.33 11.81
N LEU A 753 -26.23 -11.32 11.03
CA LEU A 753 -25.29 -10.26 11.41
C LEU A 753 -25.98 -9.16 12.23
N LEU A 754 -27.26 -8.90 11.95
CA LEU A 754 -28.12 -7.98 12.70
C LEU A 754 -29.34 -8.72 13.29
N GLN A 755 -29.84 -8.24 14.42
CA GLN A 755 -31.08 -8.68 15.04
C GLN A 755 -32.08 -7.52 15.10
N ARG A 756 -33.25 -7.71 14.46
CA ARG A 756 -34.38 -6.76 14.49
C ARG A 756 -35.23 -6.94 15.75
N ASN A 757 -35.48 -5.87 16.49
CA ASN A 757 -36.36 -5.85 17.66
C ASN A 757 -37.71 -5.23 17.29
N ALA A 758 -38.59 -6.04 16.71
CA ALA A 758 -39.94 -5.64 16.27
C ALA A 758 -40.94 -5.34 17.42
N LYS A 759 -40.49 -5.28 18.68
CA LYS A 759 -41.29 -4.80 19.83
C LYS A 759 -41.13 -3.30 20.10
N LYS A 760 -40.25 -2.62 19.35
CA LYS A 760 -40.08 -1.17 19.38
C LYS A 760 -40.59 -0.57 18.06
N ASP A 761 -41.16 0.62 18.15
CA ASP A 761 -41.53 1.46 17.02
C ASP A 761 -40.81 2.82 17.17
N PRO A 762 -39.97 3.25 16.21
CA PRO A 762 -39.52 2.49 15.03
C PRO A 762 -38.74 1.22 15.40
N VAL A 763 -38.68 0.27 14.46
CA VAL A 763 -37.93 -0.99 14.64
C VAL A 763 -36.45 -0.69 14.89
N VAL A 764 -35.95 -1.19 16.02
CA VAL A 764 -34.55 -1.05 16.42
C VAL A 764 -33.76 -2.29 16.00
N TYR A 765 -32.65 -2.09 15.32
CA TYR A 765 -31.66 -3.09 14.97
C TYR A 765 -30.54 -3.11 16.01
N SER A 766 -29.92 -4.28 16.18
CA SER A 766 -28.80 -4.49 17.10
C SER A 766 -27.81 -5.46 16.46
N ILE A 767 -26.52 -5.30 16.72
CA ILE A 767 -25.47 -6.14 16.14
C ILE A 767 -25.34 -7.45 16.93
N THR A 768 -25.27 -8.59 16.23
CA THR A 768 -25.04 -9.90 16.86
C THR A 768 -23.54 -10.12 17.14
N ASN A 769 -23.18 -11.18 17.86
CA ASN A 769 -21.77 -11.54 18.03
C ASN A 769 -21.07 -11.83 16.69
N LEU A 770 -21.77 -12.49 15.75
CA LEU A 770 -21.27 -12.72 14.39
C LEU A 770 -21.19 -11.42 13.57
N GLY A 771 -22.15 -10.52 13.74
CA GLY A 771 -22.09 -9.16 13.19
C GLY A 771 -20.88 -8.39 13.69
N ARG A 772 -20.62 -8.44 15.01
CA ARG A 772 -19.49 -7.77 15.68
C ARG A 772 -18.15 -8.37 15.22
N ALA A 773 -18.08 -9.69 15.05
CA ALA A 773 -16.95 -10.40 14.46
C ALA A 773 -16.67 -9.94 13.02
N ALA A 774 -17.69 -9.93 12.15
CA ALA A 774 -17.56 -9.50 10.77
C ALA A 774 -17.14 -8.02 10.65
N TYR A 775 -17.76 -7.16 11.47
CA TYR A 775 -17.41 -5.74 11.59
C TYR A 775 -15.95 -5.50 12.03
N ARG A 776 -15.50 -6.13 13.13
CA ARG A 776 -14.12 -5.96 13.65
C ARG A 776 -13.05 -6.69 12.81
N GLY A 777 -13.44 -7.72 12.05
CA GLY A 777 -12.62 -8.34 11.02
C GLY A 777 -12.52 -7.51 9.74
N GLY A 778 -13.49 -6.62 9.47
CA GLY A 778 -13.59 -5.84 8.24
C GLY A 778 -14.03 -6.66 7.02
N VAL A 779 -14.80 -7.74 7.23
CA VAL A 779 -15.16 -8.72 6.20
C VAL A 779 -16.60 -8.60 5.71
N ASP A 780 -16.80 -8.89 4.43
CA ASP A 780 -18.12 -9.01 3.80
C ASP A 780 -18.79 -10.38 4.07
N ILE A 781 -20.03 -10.53 3.60
CA ILE A 781 -20.87 -11.71 3.84
C ILE A 781 -20.27 -12.97 3.17
N ALA A 782 -19.58 -12.84 2.03
CA ALA A 782 -18.99 -13.97 1.32
C ALA A 782 -17.74 -14.48 2.05
N THR A 783 -16.83 -13.56 2.37
CA THR A 783 -15.60 -13.81 3.13
C THR A 783 -15.91 -14.39 4.51
N MET A 784 -16.90 -13.83 5.22
CA MET A 784 -17.38 -14.32 6.51
C MET A 784 -17.89 -15.77 6.44
N LYS A 785 -18.63 -16.13 5.38
CA LYS A 785 -19.06 -17.53 5.17
C LYS A 785 -17.90 -18.46 4.84
N GLU A 786 -16.92 -18.01 4.06
CA GLU A 786 -15.72 -18.80 3.78
C GLU A 786 -14.91 -19.04 5.06
N PHE A 787 -14.74 -18.00 5.90
CA PHE A 787 -14.09 -18.08 7.20
C PHE A 787 -14.80 -19.06 8.14
N LEU A 788 -16.11 -18.92 8.34
CA LEU A 788 -16.87 -19.84 9.20
C LEU A 788 -16.74 -21.29 8.73
N ASN A 789 -16.76 -21.54 7.42
CA ASN A 789 -16.59 -22.88 6.86
C ASN A 789 -15.17 -23.43 7.12
N ARG A 790 -14.12 -22.64 6.82
CA ARG A 790 -12.71 -23.02 7.03
C ARG A 790 -12.38 -23.24 8.50
N LEU A 791 -12.81 -22.34 9.39
CA LEU A 791 -12.56 -22.41 10.83
C LEU A 791 -13.27 -23.62 11.47
N ASN A 792 -14.52 -23.91 11.10
CA ASN A 792 -15.26 -25.07 11.64
C ASN A 792 -14.73 -26.41 11.10
N GLN A 793 -14.35 -26.47 9.81
CA GLN A 793 -13.61 -27.64 9.29
C GLN A 793 -12.31 -27.85 10.07
N GLY A 794 -11.55 -26.77 10.29
CA GLY A 794 -10.34 -26.80 11.12
C GLY A 794 -10.61 -27.28 12.55
N LEU A 795 -11.69 -26.84 13.21
CA LEU A 795 -12.04 -27.33 14.56
C LEU A 795 -12.34 -28.84 14.61
N SER A 796 -12.83 -29.42 13.52
CA SER A 796 -13.11 -30.87 13.45
C SER A 796 -11.84 -31.73 13.36
N GLY A 797 -10.68 -31.13 13.09
CA GLY A 797 -9.41 -31.83 12.90
C GLY A 797 -8.19 -30.90 13.02
N LEU A 798 -8.11 -30.08 14.08
CA LEU A 798 -7.07 -29.05 14.16
C LEU A 798 -5.71 -29.68 14.45
N VAL A 799 -4.79 -29.54 13.50
CA VAL A 799 -3.42 -30.05 13.63
C VAL A 799 -2.48 -28.97 14.11
N LEU A 800 -1.77 -29.27 15.20
CA LEU A 800 -0.83 -28.38 15.88
C LEU A 800 0.62 -28.90 15.85
N HIS A 801 0.88 -30.06 15.23
CA HIS A 801 2.24 -30.58 15.04
C HIS A 801 2.99 -29.87 13.89
N SER A 802 2.26 -29.26 12.96
CA SER A 802 2.76 -28.48 11.84
C SER A 802 1.98 -27.18 11.68
N HIS A 803 2.66 -26.14 11.19
CA HIS A 803 2.05 -24.85 10.88
C HIS A 803 1.31 -24.84 9.53
N LEU A 804 1.42 -25.92 8.73
CA LEU A 804 0.80 -26.03 7.41
C LEU A 804 -0.73 -25.87 7.44
N HIS A 805 -1.41 -26.37 8.49
CA HIS A 805 -2.86 -26.21 8.66
C HIS A 805 -3.20 -24.74 8.98
N LEU A 806 -2.49 -24.10 9.91
CA LEU A 806 -2.72 -22.67 10.23
C LEU A 806 -2.43 -21.76 9.03
N LEU A 807 -1.40 -22.06 8.23
CA LEU A 807 -1.15 -21.39 6.96
C LEU A 807 -2.32 -21.58 5.99
N TYR A 808 -2.81 -22.81 5.81
CA TYR A 808 -3.98 -23.08 4.96
C TYR A 808 -5.24 -22.32 5.40
N LEU A 809 -5.45 -22.09 6.71
CA LEU A 809 -6.56 -21.30 7.23
C LEU A 809 -6.43 -19.79 6.96
N VAL A 810 -5.22 -19.26 6.71
CA VAL A 810 -5.00 -17.82 6.42
C VAL A 810 -4.60 -17.53 4.97
N THR A 811 -4.29 -18.53 4.13
CA THR A 811 -3.95 -18.32 2.72
C THR A 811 -5.14 -17.70 1.97
N PRO A 812 -4.96 -16.60 1.22
CA PRO A 812 -6.03 -16.00 0.41
C PRO A 812 -6.33 -16.82 -0.86
N THR A 813 -7.61 -16.98 -1.16
CA THR A 813 -8.14 -17.75 -2.31
C THR A 813 -8.09 -16.94 -3.63
N ASP A 814 -8.32 -15.62 -3.57
CA ASP A 814 -8.41 -14.73 -4.74
C ASP A 814 -7.11 -14.60 -5.57
N LEU A 815 -5.95 -14.71 -4.90
CA LEU A 815 -4.63 -14.59 -5.54
C LEU A 815 -4.30 -15.77 -6.47
N SER A 816 -5.15 -16.80 -6.51
CA SER A 816 -5.03 -17.94 -7.42
C SER A 816 -4.96 -17.53 -8.90
N SER A 817 -5.64 -16.45 -9.28
CA SER A 817 -5.58 -15.83 -10.61
C SER A 817 -4.20 -15.27 -10.98
N SER A 818 -3.45 -14.76 -9.99
CA SER A 818 -2.23 -13.98 -10.19
C SER A 818 -0.95 -14.82 -10.18
N ILE A 819 -1.01 -16.04 -9.64
CA ILE A 819 0.13 -16.94 -9.52
C ILE A 819 -0.07 -18.13 -10.46
N ARG A 820 0.87 -18.30 -11.41
CA ARG A 820 0.81 -19.41 -12.36
C ARG A 820 0.93 -20.75 -11.64
N PHE A 821 -0.13 -21.54 -11.77
CA PHE A 821 -0.20 -22.90 -11.27
C PHE A 821 0.75 -23.82 -12.06
N SER A 822 1.47 -24.70 -11.37
CA SER A 822 2.41 -25.65 -11.95
C SER A 822 2.20 -27.04 -11.34
N SER A 823 1.70 -27.98 -12.13
CA SER A 823 1.46 -29.36 -11.70
C SER A 823 2.73 -30.04 -11.23
N ASP A 824 3.82 -29.86 -11.98
CA ASP A 824 5.11 -30.48 -11.70
C ASP A 824 5.71 -29.90 -10.40
N THR A 825 5.57 -28.59 -10.17
CA THR A 825 6.06 -27.96 -8.94
C THR A 825 5.22 -28.36 -7.72
N LEU A 826 3.88 -28.49 -7.87
CA LEU A 826 3.01 -28.99 -6.82
C LEU A 826 3.37 -30.45 -6.45
N TYR A 827 3.51 -31.34 -7.44
CA TYR A 827 3.93 -32.72 -7.23
C TYR A 827 5.29 -32.83 -6.53
N ASN A 828 6.29 -32.07 -7.01
CA ASN A 828 7.65 -32.07 -6.45
C ASN A 828 7.75 -31.45 -5.04
N SER A 829 6.79 -30.63 -4.63
CA SER A 829 6.72 -30.10 -3.26
C SER A 829 5.92 -31.03 -2.35
N TYR A 830 4.79 -31.58 -2.82
CA TYR A 830 3.99 -32.57 -2.11
C TYR A 830 4.79 -33.83 -1.76
N SER A 831 5.57 -34.35 -2.71
CA SER A 831 6.43 -35.53 -2.52
C SER A 831 7.64 -35.31 -1.58
N LYS A 832 7.78 -34.12 -1.00
CA LYS A 832 8.81 -33.76 0.00
C LYS A 832 8.23 -33.38 1.36
N LEU A 833 6.90 -33.43 1.51
CA LEU A 833 6.24 -33.20 2.78
C LEU A 833 6.61 -34.29 3.79
N SER A 834 6.68 -33.91 5.07
CA SER A 834 6.85 -34.86 6.16
C SER A 834 5.62 -35.78 6.28
N PRO A 835 5.73 -36.98 6.90
CA PRO A 835 4.56 -37.80 7.22
C PRO A 835 3.48 -37.01 7.98
N GLU A 836 3.92 -36.13 8.88
CA GLU A 836 3.09 -35.17 9.60
C GLU A 836 2.35 -34.23 8.64
N ASP A 837 3.06 -33.53 7.74
CA ASP A 837 2.46 -32.61 6.76
C ASP A 837 1.55 -33.33 5.74
N LEU A 838 1.82 -34.60 5.42
CA LEU A 838 0.94 -35.42 4.59
C LEU A 838 -0.41 -35.70 5.28
N THR A 839 -0.44 -35.90 6.61
CA THR A 839 -1.72 -35.99 7.34
C THR A 839 -2.50 -34.68 7.33
N VAL A 840 -1.81 -33.52 7.35
CA VAL A 840 -2.44 -32.21 7.19
C VAL A 840 -3.03 -32.07 5.78
N ALA A 841 -2.28 -32.44 4.76
CA ALA A 841 -2.74 -32.38 3.38
C ALA A 841 -3.96 -33.29 3.15
N GLU A 842 -3.96 -34.51 3.70
CA GLU A 842 -5.10 -35.43 3.62
C GLU A 842 -6.35 -34.89 4.33
N GLN A 843 -6.22 -34.31 5.53
CA GLN A 843 -7.34 -33.65 6.23
C GLN A 843 -7.92 -32.45 5.47
N ILE A 844 -7.07 -31.70 4.77
CA ILE A 844 -7.49 -30.61 3.85
C ILE A 844 -8.18 -31.17 2.58
N GLY A 845 -8.09 -32.48 2.31
CA GLY A 845 -8.65 -33.15 1.14
C GLY A 845 -7.66 -33.33 -0.03
N VAL A 846 -6.39 -32.98 0.17
CA VAL A 846 -5.29 -33.11 -0.80
C VAL A 846 -4.60 -34.47 -0.63
N THR A 847 -5.29 -35.50 -1.12
CA THR A 847 -4.80 -36.89 -1.15
C THR A 847 -3.78 -37.12 -2.27
N GLU A 848 -2.89 -38.11 -2.09
CA GLU A 848 -1.94 -38.55 -3.13
C GLU A 848 -2.66 -38.87 -4.46
N ARG A 849 -3.88 -39.42 -4.39
CA ARG A 849 -4.72 -39.72 -5.55
C ARG A 849 -5.07 -38.47 -6.37
N THR A 850 -5.37 -37.32 -5.76
CA THR A 850 -5.68 -36.09 -6.52
C THR A 850 -4.42 -35.49 -7.13
N ILE A 851 -3.28 -35.59 -6.43
CA ILE A 851 -1.95 -35.19 -6.91
C ILE A 851 -1.47 -36.06 -8.09
N MET A 852 -1.65 -37.38 -8.04
CA MET A 852 -1.33 -38.27 -9.17
C MET A 852 -2.26 -38.06 -10.38
N LEU A 853 -3.56 -37.84 -10.16
CA LEU A 853 -4.50 -37.54 -11.25
C LEU A 853 -4.11 -36.25 -11.98
N MET A 854 -3.73 -35.21 -11.23
CA MET A 854 -3.16 -33.97 -11.77
C MET A 854 -1.90 -34.22 -12.61
N ALA A 855 -0.91 -34.92 -12.04
CA ALA A 855 0.37 -35.21 -12.72
C ALA A 855 0.16 -36.02 -14.01
N SER A 856 -0.87 -36.87 -14.06
CA SER A 856 -1.27 -37.60 -15.28
C SER A 856 -2.01 -36.75 -16.33
N GLY A 857 -2.11 -35.43 -16.14
CA GLY A 857 -2.75 -34.49 -17.08
C GLY A 857 -4.28 -34.60 -17.15
N ARG A 858 -4.92 -35.26 -16.17
CA ARG A 858 -6.38 -35.46 -16.17
C ARG A 858 -7.11 -34.29 -15.54
N SER A 859 -8.31 -33.98 -16.04
CA SER A 859 -9.14 -32.91 -15.50
C SER A 859 -9.53 -33.18 -14.03
N LEU A 860 -9.35 -32.18 -13.18
CA LEU A 860 -9.57 -32.24 -11.74
C LEU A 860 -10.99 -31.86 -11.32
N GLY A 861 -11.80 -31.34 -12.24
CA GLY A 861 -13.18 -30.91 -11.97
C GLY A 861 -13.27 -29.97 -10.77
N LYS A 862 -14.07 -30.36 -9.76
CA LYS A 862 -14.31 -29.57 -8.54
C LYS A 862 -13.08 -29.37 -7.65
N ASN A 863 -12.02 -30.17 -7.81
CA ASN A 863 -10.86 -30.14 -6.90
C ASN A 863 -9.76 -29.14 -7.33
N GLN A 864 -9.91 -28.48 -8.49
CA GLN A 864 -8.91 -27.54 -8.99
C GLN A 864 -8.70 -26.30 -8.10
N PRO A 865 -9.74 -25.66 -7.51
CA PRO A 865 -9.54 -24.53 -6.59
C PRO A 865 -8.80 -24.94 -5.31
N LEU A 866 -9.17 -26.09 -4.74
CA LEU A 866 -8.52 -26.65 -3.54
C LEU A 866 -7.02 -26.87 -3.75
N LEU A 867 -6.64 -27.47 -4.89
CA LEU A 867 -5.23 -27.73 -5.21
C LEU A 867 -4.45 -26.43 -5.50
N HIS A 868 -5.09 -25.40 -6.04
CA HIS A 868 -4.45 -24.08 -6.21
C HIS A 868 -4.25 -23.38 -4.86
N HIS A 869 -5.28 -23.37 -4.01
CA HIS A 869 -5.21 -22.81 -2.65
C HIS A 869 -4.14 -23.51 -1.79
N PHE A 870 -4.02 -24.84 -1.90
CA PHE A 870 -2.94 -25.60 -1.28
C PHE A 870 -1.56 -25.29 -1.89
N TYR A 871 -1.45 -25.10 -3.21
CA TYR A 871 -0.22 -24.66 -3.87
C TYR A 871 0.24 -23.27 -3.39
N LEU A 872 -0.67 -22.31 -3.22
CA LEU A 872 -0.37 -21.02 -2.57
C LEU A 872 0.09 -21.21 -1.12
N THR A 873 -0.51 -22.15 -0.40
CA THR A 873 -0.12 -22.47 0.98
C THR A 873 1.29 -23.07 1.04
N LEU A 874 1.71 -23.90 0.08
CA LEU A 874 3.09 -24.42 0.00
C LEU A 874 4.13 -23.33 -0.27
N ILE A 875 3.80 -22.33 -1.11
CA ILE A 875 4.66 -21.15 -1.32
C ILE A 875 4.91 -20.42 0.02
N LEU A 876 3.86 -20.28 0.84
CA LEU A 876 3.94 -19.68 2.18
C LEU A 876 4.66 -20.60 3.18
N TYR A 877 4.49 -21.92 3.07
CA TYR A 877 5.14 -22.90 3.95
C TYR A 877 6.67 -22.92 3.75
N ASP A 878 7.16 -22.75 2.52
CA ASP A 878 8.59 -22.63 2.25
C ASP A 878 9.20 -21.35 2.87
N LEU A 879 8.48 -20.22 2.78
CA LEU A 879 8.88 -18.96 3.43
C LEU A 879 8.88 -19.10 4.97
N TRP A 880 7.84 -19.74 5.53
CA TRP A 880 7.74 -20.06 6.95
C TRP A 880 8.91 -20.92 7.42
N ASN A 881 9.20 -21.99 6.69
CA ASN A 881 10.33 -22.91 6.85
C ASN A 881 11.68 -22.31 6.42
N GLN A 882 11.77 -20.99 6.44
CA GLN A 882 13.02 -20.24 6.41
C GLN A 882 13.78 -20.24 5.07
N GLU A 883 13.18 -20.66 3.95
CA GLU A 883 13.72 -20.34 2.62
C GLU A 883 13.80 -18.80 2.41
N SER A 884 14.47 -18.35 1.35
CA SER A 884 14.47 -16.93 0.97
C SER A 884 13.48 -16.67 -0.17
N VAL A 885 12.93 -15.45 -0.22
CA VAL A 885 12.02 -14.99 -1.29
C VAL A 885 12.64 -15.21 -2.69
N TRP A 886 13.96 -15.17 -2.79
CA TRP A 886 14.72 -15.45 -4.02
C TRP A 886 14.63 -16.93 -4.45
N HIS A 887 14.85 -17.87 -3.53
CA HIS A 887 14.75 -19.31 -3.80
C HIS A 887 13.30 -19.72 -4.10
N VAL A 888 12.34 -19.25 -3.30
CA VAL A 888 10.90 -19.51 -3.50
C VAL A 888 10.43 -18.96 -4.86
N ALA A 889 10.81 -17.73 -5.22
CA ALA A 889 10.52 -17.17 -6.55
C ALA A 889 11.05 -18.04 -7.70
N GLN A 890 12.25 -18.61 -7.57
CA GLN A 890 12.83 -19.51 -8.56
C GLN A 890 12.15 -20.88 -8.59
N LYS A 891 11.87 -21.48 -7.42
CA LYS A 891 11.19 -22.78 -7.22
C LYS A 891 9.81 -22.83 -7.88
N TYR A 892 9.04 -21.75 -7.75
CA TYR A 892 7.68 -21.62 -8.31
C TYR A 892 7.62 -20.85 -9.63
N GLN A 893 8.75 -20.38 -10.18
CA GLN A 893 8.84 -19.62 -11.44
C GLN A 893 7.98 -18.33 -11.45
N VAL A 894 7.99 -17.59 -10.34
CA VAL A 894 7.17 -16.38 -10.09
C VAL A 894 8.07 -15.20 -9.71
N HIS A 895 7.71 -13.98 -10.10
CA HIS A 895 8.47 -12.78 -9.75
C HIS A 895 8.52 -12.54 -8.22
N ARG A 896 9.67 -12.15 -7.67
CA ARG A 896 9.88 -11.93 -6.22
C ARG A 896 8.86 -10.99 -5.57
N GLY A 897 8.50 -9.90 -6.25
CA GLY A 897 7.47 -8.97 -5.77
C GLY A 897 6.08 -9.61 -5.61
N VAL A 898 5.75 -10.65 -6.39
CA VAL A 898 4.48 -11.39 -6.27
C VAL A 898 4.51 -12.35 -5.07
N ILE A 899 5.67 -12.97 -4.79
CA ILE A 899 5.88 -13.79 -3.58
C ILE A 899 5.77 -12.92 -2.31
N GLN A 900 6.37 -11.73 -2.31
CA GLN A 900 6.24 -10.77 -1.21
C GLN A 900 4.80 -10.26 -1.08
N ASN A 901 4.11 -9.98 -2.19
CA ASN A 901 2.70 -9.59 -2.17
C ASN A 901 1.79 -10.71 -1.62
N LEU A 902 2.05 -11.99 -1.94
CA LEU A 902 1.32 -13.12 -1.34
C LEU A 902 1.51 -13.12 0.18
N LEU A 903 2.74 -12.94 0.68
CA LEU A 903 3.02 -12.90 2.11
C LEU A 903 2.33 -11.71 2.81
N ASN A 904 2.40 -10.51 2.23
CA ASN A 904 1.76 -9.32 2.79
C ASN A 904 0.22 -9.48 2.87
N ASN A 905 -0.42 -9.95 1.79
CA ASN A 905 -1.87 -10.17 1.79
C ASN A 905 -2.30 -11.31 2.74
N THR A 906 -1.51 -12.39 2.83
CA THR A 906 -1.75 -13.47 3.80
C THR A 906 -1.63 -12.96 5.24
N SER A 907 -0.64 -12.09 5.52
CA SER A 907 -0.46 -11.49 6.85
C SER A 907 -1.61 -10.54 7.22
N ALA A 908 -2.12 -9.78 6.26
CA ALA A 908 -3.31 -8.95 6.43
C ALA A 908 -4.57 -9.80 6.66
N LEU A 909 -4.79 -10.85 5.84
CA LEU A 909 -5.94 -11.75 6.00
C LEU A 909 -5.88 -12.51 7.34
N ALA A 910 -4.68 -12.91 7.77
CA ALA A 910 -4.45 -13.53 9.08
C ALA A 910 -4.78 -12.57 10.25
N ALA A 911 -4.46 -11.28 10.13
CA ALA A 911 -4.83 -10.27 11.13
C ALA A 911 -6.35 -10.05 11.17
N THR A 912 -7.00 -9.95 10.01
CA THR A 912 -8.47 -9.90 9.89
C THR A 912 -9.15 -11.14 10.47
N LEU A 913 -8.65 -12.35 10.18
CA LEU A 913 -9.15 -13.60 10.75
C LEU A 913 -8.93 -13.67 12.27
N SER A 914 -7.78 -13.20 12.76
CA SER A 914 -7.48 -13.09 14.19
C SER A 914 -8.50 -12.20 14.89
N ASN A 915 -8.79 -11.02 14.35
CA ASN A 915 -9.79 -10.09 14.90
C ASN A 915 -11.20 -10.69 14.87
N PHE A 916 -11.59 -11.32 13.76
CA PHE A 916 -12.87 -12.04 13.62
C PHE A 916 -13.05 -13.11 14.69
N CYS A 917 -11.98 -13.86 15.03
CA CYS A 917 -12.03 -14.91 16.05
C CYS A 917 -12.19 -14.36 17.49
N GLN A 918 -11.71 -13.14 17.81
CA GLN A 918 -11.77 -12.61 19.19
C GLN A 918 -13.22 -12.43 19.69
N GLU A 919 -14.16 -12.12 18.80
CA GLU A 919 -15.57 -11.87 19.16
C GLU A 919 -16.42 -13.16 19.29
N LEU A 920 -15.85 -14.33 18.93
CA LEU A 920 -16.57 -15.61 18.86
C LEU A 920 -15.93 -16.66 19.78
N SER A 921 -16.54 -16.91 20.94
CA SER A 921 -16.02 -17.80 21.99
C SER A 921 -15.84 -19.26 21.55
N GLU A 922 -16.58 -19.72 20.54
CA GLU A 922 -16.39 -21.04 19.90
C GLU A 922 -15.00 -21.19 19.25
N PHE A 923 -14.38 -20.09 18.83
CA PHE A 923 -13.05 -20.05 18.21
C PHE A 923 -11.91 -19.79 19.20
N TRP A 924 -12.10 -20.06 20.50
CA TRP A 924 -11.08 -19.85 21.56
C TRP A 924 -9.68 -20.39 21.23
N ALA A 925 -9.58 -21.53 20.53
CA ALA A 925 -8.29 -22.08 20.10
C ALA A 925 -7.57 -21.13 19.13
N TYR A 926 -8.27 -20.59 18.15
CA TYR A 926 -7.74 -19.60 17.21
C TYR A 926 -7.49 -18.24 17.88
N GLN A 927 -8.27 -17.86 18.89
CA GLN A 927 -8.03 -16.65 19.69
C GLN A 927 -6.64 -16.65 20.37
N GLN A 928 -6.15 -17.83 20.77
CA GLN A 928 -4.82 -17.99 21.38
C GLN A 928 -3.70 -18.21 20.34
N LEU A 929 -3.98 -18.95 19.27
CA LEU A 929 -2.98 -19.31 18.25
C LEU A 929 -2.68 -18.15 17.27
N LEU A 930 -3.72 -17.50 16.72
CA LEU A 930 -3.57 -16.53 15.63
C LEU A 930 -2.77 -15.28 16.01
N PRO A 931 -2.94 -14.62 17.19
CA PRO A 931 -2.26 -13.35 17.46
C PRO A 931 -0.72 -13.42 17.47
N ASN A 932 -0.14 -14.56 17.84
CA ASN A 932 1.31 -14.80 17.77
C ASN A 932 1.74 -15.33 16.41
N PHE A 933 0.90 -16.12 15.74
CA PHE A 933 1.14 -16.62 14.39
C PHE A 933 1.18 -15.47 13.35
N VAL A 934 0.26 -14.51 13.42
CA VAL A 934 0.23 -13.27 12.59
C VAL A 934 1.56 -12.52 12.68
N LYS A 935 2.11 -12.35 13.89
CA LYS A 935 3.37 -11.63 14.13
C LYS A 935 4.58 -12.35 13.55
N GLN A 936 4.62 -13.69 13.62
CA GLN A 936 5.66 -14.50 12.97
C GLN A 936 5.54 -14.45 11.44
N LEU A 937 4.32 -14.62 10.93
CA LEU A 937 4.01 -14.65 9.50
C LEU A 937 4.40 -13.34 8.80
N SER A 938 4.09 -12.20 9.43
CA SER A 938 4.40 -10.85 8.93
C SER A 938 5.88 -10.62 8.55
N TYR A 939 6.79 -11.43 9.09
CA TYR A 939 8.23 -11.32 8.85
C TYR A 939 8.89 -12.64 8.38
N CYS A 940 8.18 -13.76 8.43
CA CYS A 940 8.72 -15.12 8.35
C CYS A 940 9.99 -15.32 9.22
N VAL A 941 9.91 -14.97 10.50
CA VAL A 941 10.99 -15.17 11.49
C VAL A 941 10.52 -15.89 12.74
N THR A 942 11.47 -16.55 13.42
CA THR A 942 11.29 -17.08 14.78
C THR A 942 10.96 -15.96 15.77
N MET A 943 10.07 -16.23 16.74
CA MET A 943 9.60 -15.28 17.76
C MET A 943 10.72 -14.41 18.38
N GLU A 944 11.88 -15.00 18.67
CA GLU A 944 13.04 -14.33 19.29
C GLU A 944 13.60 -13.14 18.48
N LEU A 945 13.34 -13.10 17.17
CA LEU A 945 13.81 -12.04 16.27
C LEU A 945 12.79 -10.91 16.06
N ILE A 946 11.51 -11.11 16.40
CA ILE A 946 10.45 -10.13 16.16
C ILE A 946 10.74 -8.76 16.81
N PRO A 947 11.22 -8.67 18.07
CA PRO A 947 11.57 -7.38 18.68
C PRO A 947 12.70 -6.63 17.96
N LEU A 948 13.53 -7.35 17.20
CA LEU A 948 14.61 -6.76 16.39
C LEU A 948 14.07 -6.28 15.03
N MET A 949 13.09 -6.99 14.46
CA MET A 949 12.38 -6.61 13.22
C MET A 949 11.49 -5.36 13.37
N GLU A 950 11.23 -4.88 14.60
CA GLU A 950 10.61 -3.57 14.84
C GLU A 950 11.50 -2.39 14.38
N LEU A 951 12.83 -2.61 14.21
CA LEU A 951 13.78 -1.55 13.91
C LEU A 951 13.93 -1.28 12.39
N PRO A 952 13.89 -0.01 11.94
CA PRO A 952 13.74 0.35 10.52
C PRO A 952 14.92 -0.03 9.61
N ALA A 953 16.07 -0.38 10.19
CA ALA A 953 17.27 -0.83 9.47
C ALA A 953 17.64 -2.31 9.77
N VAL A 954 16.72 -3.09 10.35
CA VAL A 954 16.96 -4.48 10.77
C VAL A 954 16.05 -5.43 9.99
N LYS A 955 16.60 -6.02 8.93
CA LYS A 955 16.00 -7.11 8.15
C LYS A 955 16.33 -8.48 8.76
N ARG A 956 15.66 -9.53 8.31
CA ARG A 956 15.81 -10.93 8.78
C ARG A 956 17.25 -11.42 8.90
N GLY A 957 18.15 -11.03 7.98
CA GLY A 957 19.58 -11.33 8.07
C GLY A 957 20.29 -10.55 9.18
N ARG A 958 20.08 -9.23 9.25
CA ARG A 958 20.66 -8.34 10.28
C ARG A 958 20.14 -8.68 11.69
N ALA A 959 18.86 -9.08 11.82
CA ALA A 959 18.28 -9.57 13.07
C ALA A 959 19.01 -10.82 13.58
N LYS A 960 19.28 -11.81 12.70
CA LYS A 960 20.07 -12.99 13.05
C LYS A 960 21.49 -12.63 13.48
N GLN A 961 22.16 -11.69 12.80
CA GLN A 961 23.48 -11.19 13.20
C GLN A 961 23.46 -10.52 14.58
N LEU A 962 22.55 -9.56 14.81
CA LEU A 962 22.36 -8.88 16.10
C LEU A 962 22.14 -9.87 17.24
N TYR A 963 21.20 -10.79 17.05
CA TYR A 963 20.86 -11.81 18.04
C TYR A 963 22.03 -12.75 18.36
N THR A 964 22.80 -13.15 17.34
CA THR A 964 24.01 -13.99 17.49
C THR A 964 25.14 -13.23 18.20
N ALA A 965 25.26 -11.93 17.98
CA ALA A 965 26.19 -11.03 18.68
C ALA A 965 25.74 -10.68 20.12
N GLY A 966 24.63 -11.24 20.60
CA GLY A 966 24.10 -11.07 21.96
C GLY A 966 23.06 -9.94 22.11
N TYR A 967 22.78 -9.17 21.06
CA TYR A 967 21.76 -8.12 21.07
C TYR A 967 20.36 -8.73 20.87
N LYS A 968 19.82 -9.31 21.94
CA LYS A 968 18.54 -10.06 21.90
C LYS A 968 17.30 -9.19 22.03
N THR A 969 17.41 -8.04 22.69
CA THR A 969 16.29 -7.12 22.94
C THR A 969 16.60 -5.70 22.47
N LEU A 970 15.53 -4.90 22.30
CA LEU A 970 15.66 -3.45 22.11
C LEU A 970 16.49 -2.78 23.22
N THR A 971 16.46 -3.30 24.46
CA THR A 971 17.23 -2.72 25.58
C THR A 971 18.71 -3.00 25.49
N ASP A 972 19.12 -4.10 24.86
CA ASP A 972 20.54 -4.43 24.64
C ASP A 972 21.10 -3.52 23.53
N ILE A 973 20.32 -3.35 22.45
CA ILE A 973 20.64 -2.41 21.36
C ILE A 973 20.71 -0.98 21.88
N ALA A 974 19.77 -0.53 22.72
CA ALA A 974 19.78 0.83 23.26
C ALA A 974 20.93 1.11 24.24
N LYS A 975 21.52 0.09 24.87
CA LYS A 975 22.71 0.20 25.73
C LYS A 975 24.03 0.16 24.94
N ALA A 976 24.03 -0.45 23.75
CA ALA A 976 25.23 -0.64 22.93
C ALA A 976 25.88 0.68 22.50
N THR A 977 27.20 0.65 22.26
CA THR A 977 27.87 1.75 21.56
C THR A 977 27.93 1.48 20.05
N PRO A 978 27.85 2.52 19.18
CA PRO A 978 27.85 2.34 17.73
C PRO A 978 29.11 1.66 17.19
N ARG A 979 30.29 1.92 17.79
CA ARG A 979 31.56 1.30 17.38
C ARG A 979 31.59 -0.18 17.72
N GLU A 980 31.34 -0.54 18.97
CA GLU A 980 31.24 -1.92 19.45
C GLU A 980 30.25 -2.76 18.61
N MET A 981 29.12 -2.17 18.20
CA MET A 981 28.15 -2.84 17.35
C MET A 981 28.68 -3.09 15.93
N VAL A 982 29.46 -2.17 15.36
CA VAL A 982 30.16 -2.37 14.07
C VAL A 982 31.24 -3.43 14.21
N ASP A 983 32.06 -3.37 15.27
CA ASP A 983 33.16 -4.31 15.52
C ASP A 983 32.67 -5.76 15.67
N LYS A 984 31.47 -5.94 16.24
CA LYS A 984 30.82 -7.26 16.44
C LYS A 984 30.00 -7.75 15.24
N ILE A 985 29.65 -6.89 14.26
CA ILE A 985 28.68 -7.23 13.21
C ILE A 985 29.30 -6.99 11.82
N ILE A 986 29.60 -8.12 11.17
CA ILE A 986 30.19 -8.17 9.82
C ILE A 986 29.33 -7.35 8.83
N HIS A 987 30.00 -6.46 8.09
CA HIS A 987 29.41 -5.52 7.13
C HIS A 987 28.26 -4.67 7.72
N LEU A 988 28.45 -4.07 8.89
CA LEU A 988 27.56 -3.02 9.42
C LEU A 988 28.20 -1.62 9.28
N PRO A 989 27.61 -0.70 8.50
CA PRO A 989 28.08 0.69 8.46
C PRO A 989 27.80 1.46 9.75
N LEU A 990 28.68 2.38 10.14
CA LEU A 990 28.51 3.20 11.35
C LEU A 990 27.25 4.10 11.29
N LYS A 991 26.88 4.61 10.11
CA LYS A 991 25.60 5.35 9.88
C LYS A 991 24.40 4.46 10.27
N THR A 992 24.42 3.19 9.86
CA THR A 992 23.39 2.20 10.16
C THR A 992 23.37 1.79 11.64
N ALA A 993 24.54 1.58 12.26
CA ALA A 993 24.63 1.29 13.70
C ALA A 993 24.04 2.44 14.56
N ASN A 994 24.35 3.69 14.21
CA ASN A 994 23.74 4.87 14.84
C ASN A 994 22.22 4.90 14.67
N GLN A 995 21.69 4.60 13.48
CA GLN A 995 20.25 4.54 13.21
C GLN A 995 19.55 3.44 14.05
N ILE A 996 20.11 2.24 14.08
CA ILE A 996 19.60 1.08 14.84
C ILE A 996 19.51 1.41 16.35
N ILE A 997 20.59 1.95 16.92
CA ILE A 997 20.67 2.30 18.35
C ILE A 997 19.72 3.46 18.68
N SER A 998 19.61 4.45 17.80
CA SER A 998 18.72 5.61 18.01
C SER A 998 17.26 5.22 17.93
N ALA A 999 16.86 4.40 16.96
CA ALA A 999 15.50 3.89 16.85
C ALA A 999 15.11 3.03 18.07
N ALA A 1000 16.00 2.16 18.56
CA ALA A 1000 15.73 1.37 19.77
C ALA A 1000 15.55 2.25 21.01
N LYS A 1001 16.37 3.30 21.17
CA LYS A 1001 16.20 4.29 22.25
C LYS A 1001 14.87 5.02 22.14
N MET A 1002 14.47 5.43 20.93
CA MET A 1002 13.22 6.16 20.70
C MET A 1002 11.99 5.29 21.00
N ILE A 1003 11.95 4.04 20.51
CA ILE A 1003 10.86 3.08 20.78
C ILE A 1003 10.76 2.77 22.29
N LEU A 1004 11.88 2.68 23.01
CA LEU A 1004 11.87 2.46 24.45
C LEU A 1004 11.44 3.70 25.24
N MET A 1005 11.83 4.91 24.80
CA MET A 1005 11.34 6.15 25.40
C MET A 1005 9.82 6.28 25.21
N GLU A 1006 9.29 6.02 24.02
CA GLU A 1006 7.86 6.09 23.76
C GLU A 1006 7.06 5.03 24.55
N LYS A 1007 7.57 3.79 24.64
CA LYS A 1007 6.98 2.74 25.49
C LYS A 1007 7.04 3.10 26.99
N ALA A 1008 8.05 3.84 27.44
CA ALA A 1008 8.16 4.32 28.83
C ALA A 1008 7.26 5.54 29.10
N GLU A 1009 7.15 6.50 28.18
CA GLU A 1009 6.22 7.62 28.25
C GLU A 1009 4.76 7.12 28.29
N ALA A 1010 4.40 6.16 27.43
CA ALA A 1010 3.07 5.56 27.41
C ALA A 1010 2.71 4.87 28.75
N LEU A 1011 3.61 4.06 29.31
CA LEU A 1011 3.42 3.43 30.63
C LEU A 1011 3.30 4.47 31.76
N HIS A 1012 3.94 5.65 31.62
CA HIS A 1012 3.81 6.73 32.58
C HIS A 1012 2.47 7.47 32.44
N GLU A 1013 1.98 7.70 31.21
CA GLU A 1013 0.63 8.27 30.98
C GLU A 1013 -0.47 7.29 31.45
N GLU A 1014 -0.33 5.98 31.21
CA GLU A 1014 -1.23 4.94 31.72
C GLU A 1014 -1.24 4.91 33.26
N ALA A 1015 -0.09 5.04 33.91
CA ALA A 1015 0.00 5.14 35.37
C ALA A 1015 -0.60 6.43 35.94
N GLU A 1016 -0.46 7.57 35.25
CA GLU A 1016 -1.11 8.83 35.63
C GLU A 1016 -2.64 8.73 35.53
N VAL A 1017 -3.17 8.11 34.46
CA VAL A 1017 -4.61 7.86 34.29
C VAL A 1017 -5.15 6.98 35.43
N LEU A 1018 -4.48 5.87 35.73
CA LEU A 1018 -4.90 4.96 36.80
C LEU A 1018 -4.87 5.64 38.18
N MET A 1019 -3.86 6.45 38.48
CA MET A 1019 -3.84 7.19 39.76
C MET A 1019 -5.00 8.19 39.86
N GLU A 1020 -5.35 8.92 38.79
CA GLU A 1020 -6.53 9.80 38.81
C GLU A 1020 -7.86 9.05 38.94
N GLU A 1021 -7.96 7.82 38.42
CA GLU A 1021 -9.14 6.97 38.65
C GLU A 1021 -9.21 6.47 40.10
N PHE A 1022 -8.06 6.12 40.71
CA PHE A 1022 -7.98 5.82 42.14
C PHE A 1022 -8.33 7.03 43.02
N ASP A 1023 -7.79 8.22 42.71
CA ASP A 1023 -8.06 9.45 43.47
C ASP A 1023 -9.55 9.84 43.40
N LYS A 1024 -10.19 9.74 42.22
CA LYS A 1024 -11.64 9.94 42.05
C LYS A 1024 -12.47 8.91 42.80
N HIS A 1025 -12.03 7.66 42.85
CA HIS A 1025 -12.71 6.65 43.66
C HIS A 1025 -12.56 6.92 45.17
N PHE A 1026 -11.41 7.45 45.61
CA PHE A 1026 -11.20 7.84 47.01
C PHE A 1026 -12.01 9.08 47.41
N SER A 1027 -12.10 10.12 46.58
CA SER A 1027 -12.92 11.30 46.91
C SER A 1027 -14.40 10.95 47.09
N ILE A 1028 -14.92 9.96 46.34
CA ILE A 1028 -16.28 9.43 46.53
C ILE A 1028 -16.43 8.69 47.89
N PHE A 1029 -15.37 8.06 48.41
CA PHE A 1029 -15.41 7.47 49.75
C PHE A 1029 -15.34 8.54 50.86
N ASP A 1030 -14.60 9.62 50.65
CA ASP A 1030 -14.57 10.76 51.58
C ASP A 1030 -15.94 11.48 51.61
N ASP A 1031 -16.55 11.75 50.44
CA ASP A 1031 -17.94 12.29 50.33
C ASP A 1031 -18.97 11.40 51.05
N VAL A 1032 -18.87 10.07 50.89
CA VAL A 1032 -19.73 9.11 51.59
C VAL A 1032 -19.47 9.10 53.10
N SER A 1033 -18.23 9.38 53.54
CA SER A 1033 -17.90 9.51 54.96
C SER A 1033 -18.55 10.76 55.59
N ASP A 1034 -18.53 11.90 54.91
CA ASP A 1034 -19.19 13.13 55.36
C ASP A 1034 -20.72 13.01 55.33
N ILE A 1035 -21.30 12.29 54.37
CA ILE A 1035 -22.73 11.93 54.38
C ILE A 1035 -23.05 11.05 55.61
N SER A 1036 -22.18 10.09 55.95
CA SER A 1036 -22.38 9.24 57.14
C SER A 1036 -22.27 10.03 58.45
N ALA A 1037 -21.39 11.04 58.52
CA ALA A 1037 -21.24 11.92 59.68
C ALA A 1037 -22.46 12.83 59.89
N ASN A 1038 -23.09 13.31 58.81
CA ASN A 1038 -24.29 14.13 58.89
C ASN A 1038 -25.55 13.33 59.24
N ILE A 1039 -25.66 12.06 58.82
CA ILE A 1039 -26.77 11.17 59.21
C ILE A 1039 -26.68 10.75 60.69
N GLY A 1040 -25.51 10.86 61.32
CA GLY A 1040 -25.32 10.60 62.76
C GLY A 1040 -25.83 11.69 63.72
N ASN A 1041 -26.41 12.79 63.22
CA ASN A 1041 -26.84 13.96 64.00
C ASN A 1041 -28.31 14.40 63.70
N ALA A 1042 -29.17 13.46 63.27
CA ALA A 1042 -30.57 13.71 62.92
C ALA A 1042 -31.53 12.78 63.70
#